data_AF-A0A2G8JSL3-F1
#
_entry.id   AF-A0A2G8JSL3-F1
#
_cell.length_a   1.000
_cell.length_b   1.000
_cell.length_c   1.000
_cell.angle_alpha   90.00
_cell.angle_beta   90.00
_cell.angle_gamma   90.00
#
_symmetry.space_group_name_H-M   'P 1'
#
loop_
_entity.id
_entity.type
_entity.pdbx_description
1 polymer ?
#
loop_
_entity_poly.entity_id
_entity_poly.type
_entity_poly.pdbx_seq_one_letter_code
_entity_poly.pdbx_strand_id
1 'polypeptide(L)'
;AEYGLFLHDEDPKKGVWLESGKTLEHYMLREADILEYRKKIRPLRVKMLDGSVKTVLIDDSHTASQMLVTICTKLGVTNYDEYSLCRDEDDPSDPKARKDATLNRGTLKKDKDKTSILRDEKKMDTLKRKLHTDDELNWLDHTRTLREQGVEDTETLIFRRKYFYSDQNVDKRDPVQLNLLYVQSRDAILNGTHPCSQEEATQLAGTQCQILYNDHQEAKHKAGFLDLKVMLPKEYVKIKGIEKKIFVEHKKLLGVNELDAKVRYTQLCRSLKTYGITFFLVKEKMKGKNKLVPRLLGINKESVVRVDERTKEILKTWPLTHVRRWAASPKSFTLDFGDYSEAYYSVQTTEGEQIGQLIGGYIDIILKKKKGKDRTGIEGEEEATLLEDSVSPAKATFIQHQSNSKGQYEMGSVAMPGIMRQGGQAGHISRGEMGDPLHAMSTGQGHTAHQPPMNSARQPGLTSAQMNLKSSIDYSFTTMEDSMRNLDEKHQLNIGDDEASLQWRKNEIDLNRQMVESQMSAMAAATAGIITQSNDPNERDYTVIGSHVTTISSNMTEMTKGIKMLAALLEEEDGSQNLIDATKDMMMAFKDLLNAASPETEENRQELLSAANKVAEAQSALFQAMSSTGYMEPGFQDTLMQLAKAVANATATLVLNSKNVASTAEEEEMRNQVIGEATNCALNTSQLVAVTRVVAPTISNPACQEQLVEAAKLVAKSVERVVDSSKQATEDENLLMNVGEAATAVTKALNDLLQHVKQGTAGHKPGTVYDDACDRIVVATDKLFSSVGNATEMVKQAKVLAQASSLLVGAIKGDAEGLGEGDSQQKLLGAARELADATARMIEAAKGCAGSPNDAAQQHRLRQAAEDLRSATNLAANNALKKKLITRLENAAKQAAALSTQTISAAQGADLHNTNKSSQQELIDECRVTAEHIPALVHGVRDSMNQPDSTKAQVNLINASQNFLAPGNNLVTASKAAVPTVSDPSSAMQLNNVSKNLANALAELKAAAAKAQEACGSLELDNAVEMIRTLNGELDQMHQTAEDGKLVPLPGQVPANCAAQLGSTSKGVGASMASLLTSAAQGNENHTGIAARDTANSL
;
A
#
# COMPACT_ATOMS: atom_id res chain seq x y z
N ALA A 1 2.79 21.73 -56.14
CA ALA A 1 1.60 22.43 -56.66
C ALA A 1 1.27 23.58 -55.71
N GLU A 2 0.85 24.76 -56.20
CA GLU A 2 0.61 25.91 -55.31
C GLU A 2 -0.66 25.81 -54.46
N TYR A 3 -1.56 24.89 -54.77
CA TYR A 3 -2.85 24.67 -54.12
C TYR A 3 -2.96 23.23 -53.63
N GLY A 4 -3.84 23.00 -52.65
CA GLY A 4 -4.18 21.67 -52.15
C GLY A 4 -5.56 21.64 -51.49
N LEU A 5 -6.02 20.42 -51.18
CA LEU A 5 -7.23 20.20 -50.39
C LEU A 5 -6.89 20.31 -48.90
N PHE A 6 -7.72 21.01 -48.15
CA PHE A 6 -7.59 21.25 -46.72
C PHE A 6 -8.91 20.90 -46.03
N LEU A 7 -8.86 20.03 -45.03
CA LEU A 7 -9.98 19.71 -44.16
C LEU A 7 -10.14 20.83 -43.13
N HIS A 8 -11.29 21.51 -43.18
CA HIS A 8 -11.67 22.56 -42.25
C HIS A 8 -12.23 21.95 -40.95
N ASP A 9 -11.88 22.53 -39.81
CA ASP A 9 -12.39 22.21 -38.46
C ASP A 9 -12.73 23.55 -37.78
N GLU A 10 -13.71 23.57 -36.87
CA GLU A 10 -14.09 24.79 -36.15
C GLU A 10 -12.94 25.36 -35.30
N ASP A 11 -11.99 24.51 -34.86
CA ASP A 11 -10.72 24.95 -34.30
C ASP A 11 -9.67 25.12 -35.42
N PRO A 12 -9.23 26.37 -35.73
CA PRO A 12 -8.27 26.63 -36.80
C PRO A 12 -6.88 25.99 -36.57
N LYS A 13 -6.61 25.41 -35.40
CA LYS A 13 -5.41 24.62 -35.09
C LYS A 13 -5.52 23.14 -35.47
N LYS A 14 -6.73 22.62 -35.72
CA LYS A 14 -6.98 21.19 -36.00
C LYS A 14 -7.14 20.85 -37.48
N GLY A 15 -7.46 21.82 -38.34
CA GLY A 15 -7.64 21.56 -39.78
C GLY A 15 -6.35 21.06 -40.46
N VAL A 16 -6.49 20.07 -41.34
CA VAL A 16 -5.38 19.26 -41.89
C VAL A 16 -5.28 19.40 -43.42
N TRP A 17 -4.06 19.49 -43.95
CA TRP A 17 -3.81 19.40 -45.39
C TRP A 17 -3.80 17.95 -45.87
N LEU A 18 -4.56 17.64 -46.93
CA LEU A 18 -4.55 16.29 -47.52
C LEU A 18 -3.29 16.08 -48.37
N GLU A 19 -2.52 15.05 -48.02
CA GLU A 19 -1.36 14.57 -48.77
C GLU A 19 -1.78 13.83 -50.04
N SER A 20 -1.16 14.17 -51.18
CA SER A 20 -1.48 13.59 -52.50
C SER A 20 -1.11 12.11 -52.69
N GLY A 21 -0.61 11.43 -51.64
CA GLY A 21 -0.25 10.01 -51.64
C GLY A 21 -1.04 9.15 -50.65
N LYS A 22 -2.01 9.72 -49.93
CA LYS A 22 -2.85 9.00 -48.95
C LYS A 22 -4.31 8.93 -49.42
N THR A 23 -4.98 7.82 -49.13
CA THR A 23 -6.42 7.66 -49.42
C THR A 23 -7.27 8.58 -48.54
N LEU A 24 -8.46 8.94 -49.00
CA LEU A 24 -9.40 9.75 -48.21
C LEU A 24 -9.82 9.06 -46.90
N GLU A 25 -9.89 7.73 -46.92
CA GLU A 25 -10.16 6.87 -45.76
C GLU A 25 -9.18 7.09 -44.59
N HIS A 26 -7.91 7.43 -44.88
CA HIS A 26 -6.91 7.75 -43.85
C HIS A 26 -7.31 8.94 -42.96
N TYR A 27 -8.14 9.86 -43.49
CA TYR A 27 -8.54 11.09 -42.80
C TYR A 27 -9.90 10.95 -42.09
N MET A 28 -10.54 9.76 -42.11
CA MET A 28 -11.81 9.47 -41.44
C MET A 28 -12.92 10.51 -41.68
N LEU A 29 -13.02 11.00 -42.92
CA LEU A 29 -13.99 12.03 -43.32
C LEU A 29 -15.43 11.58 -43.02
N ARG A 30 -16.22 12.50 -42.46
CA ARG A 30 -17.62 12.31 -42.10
C ARG A 30 -18.54 13.07 -43.04
N GLU A 31 -19.82 12.73 -43.01
CA GLU A 31 -20.85 13.49 -43.69
C GLU A 31 -20.94 14.90 -43.08
N ALA A 32 -21.02 15.92 -43.94
CA ALA A 32 -20.92 17.37 -43.65
C ALA A 32 -19.50 17.95 -43.38
N ASP A 33 -18.41 17.18 -43.50
CA ASP A 33 -17.05 17.75 -43.45
C ASP A 33 -16.76 18.70 -44.63
N ILE A 34 -16.11 19.84 -44.36
CA ILE A 34 -15.80 20.87 -45.37
C ILE A 34 -14.35 20.73 -45.86
N LEU A 35 -14.19 20.42 -47.15
CA LEU A 35 -12.89 20.40 -47.84
C LEU A 35 -12.69 21.67 -48.68
N GLU A 36 -11.75 22.52 -48.26
CA GLU A 36 -11.35 23.74 -48.97
C GLU A 36 -10.24 23.45 -49.99
N TYR A 37 -10.37 23.95 -51.23
CA TYR A 37 -9.25 24.01 -52.17
C TYR A 37 -8.56 25.37 -52.08
N ARG A 38 -7.46 25.45 -51.32
CA ARG A 38 -6.80 26.73 -50.98
C ARG A 38 -5.31 26.75 -51.35
N LYS A 39 -4.74 27.95 -51.45
CA LYS A 39 -3.31 28.15 -51.75
C LYS A 39 -2.45 27.72 -50.56
N LYS A 40 -1.46 26.86 -50.81
CA LYS A 40 -0.50 26.36 -49.80
C LYS A 40 0.55 27.39 -49.41
N ILE A 41 0.84 28.33 -50.29
CA ILE A 41 1.95 29.28 -50.11
C ILE A 41 1.48 30.52 -49.32
N ARG A 42 2.08 30.75 -48.15
CA ARG A 42 1.90 31.97 -47.33
C ARG A 42 3.20 32.78 -47.24
N PRO A 43 3.14 34.11 -47.04
CA PRO A 43 4.29 34.89 -46.60
C PRO A 43 4.56 34.65 -45.11
N LEU A 44 5.83 34.51 -44.72
CA LEU A 44 6.27 34.50 -43.32
C LEU A 44 7.26 35.63 -43.08
N ARG A 45 7.07 36.39 -42.00
CA ARG A 45 8.01 37.43 -41.58
C ARG A 45 9.05 36.80 -40.64
N VAL A 46 10.32 36.86 -41.03
CA VAL A 46 11.44 36.30 -40.26
C VAL A 46 12.38 37.43 -39.85
N LYS A 47 12.53 37.63 -38.53
CA LYS A 47 13.43 38.61 -37.91
C LYS A 47 14.79 37.96 -37.63
N MET A 48 15.86 38.61 -38.06
CA MET A 48 17.25 38.20 -37.83
C MET A 48 17.77 38.83 -36.53
N LEU A 49 18.84 38.26 -35.96
CA LEU A 49 19.45 38.77 -34.71
C LEU A 49 20.09 40.17 -34.83
N ASP A 50 20.29 40.68 -36.05
CA ASP A 50 20.72 42.07 -36.31
C ASP A 50 19.55 43.08 -36.34
N GLY A 51 18.31 42.61 -36.13
CA GLY A 51 17.09 43.41 -36.19
C GLY A 51 16.45 43.53 -37.58
N SER A 52 17.08 43.02 -38.64
CA SER A 52 16.49 43.03 -39.97
C SER A 52 15.33 42.03 -40.09
N VAL A 53 14.25 42.42 -40.79
CA VAL A 53 13.08 41.54 -41.03
C VAL A 53 12.98 41.24 -42.52
N LYS A 54 12.94 39.95 -42.87
CA LYS A 54 12.80 39.45 -44.25
C LYS A 54 11.51 38.66 -44.38
N THR A 55 10.73 38.93 -45.43
CA THR A 55 9.51 38.17 -45.75
C THR A 55 9.87 37.02 -46.70
N VAL A 56 9.61 35.79 -46.27
CA VAL A 56 9.91 34.57 -47.02
C VAL A 56 8.61 33.86 -47.38
N LEU A 57 8.38 33.60 -48.68
CA LEU A 57 7.32 32.70 -49.13
C LEU A 57 7.66 31.25 -48.74
N ILE A 58 6.72 30.61 -48.04
CA ILE A 58 6.79 29.27 -47.44
C ILE A 58 5.54 28.46 -47.80
N ASP A 59 5.61 27.13 -47.73
CA ASP A 59 4.46 26.23 -47.86
C ASP A 59 3.90 25.89 -46.46
N ASP A 60 2.63 26.21 -46.19
CA ASP A 60 1.93 26.01 -44.92
C ASP A 60 1.51 24.54 -44.68
N SER A 61 1.77 23.64 -45.62
CA SER A 61 1.59 22.19 -45.45
C SER A 61 2.87 21.44 -45.05
N HIS A 62 4.00 22.14 -44.99
CA HIS A 62 5.26 21.58 -44.49
C HIS A 62 5.40 21.74 -42.97
N THR A 63 6.17 20.85 -42.33
CA THR A 63 6.56 21.00 -40.93
C THR A 63 7.63 22.07 -40.77
N ALA A 64 7.77 22.66 -39.59
CA ALA A 64 8.78 23.71 -39.35
C ALA A 64 10.20 23.28 -39.75
N SER A 65 10.55 21.99 -39.59
CA SER A 65 11.82 21.39 -40.08
C SER A 65 11.99 21.51 -41.60
N GLN A 66 10.98 21.12 -42.37
CA GLN A 66 11.01 21.20 -43.84
C GLN A 66 11.04 22.66 -44.33
N MET A 67 10.38 23.56 -43.60
CA MET A 67 10.33 24.99 -43.92
C MET A 67 11.68 25.68 -43.66
N LEU A 68 12.41 25.27 -42.61
CA LEU A 68 13.76 25.76 -42.31
C LEU A 68 14.73 25.55 -43.48
N VAL A 69 14.62 24.45 -44.24
CA VAL A 69 15.43 24.24 -45.46
C VAL A 69 15.21 25.38 -46.47
N THR A 70 13.95 25.77 -46.69
CA THR A 70 13.56 26.84 -47.63
C THR A 70 14.00 28.22 -47.14
N ILE A 71 13.88 28.48 -45.84
CA ILE A 71 14.28 29.73 -45.20
C ILE A 71 15.80 29.88 -45.23
N CYS A 72 16.55 28.88 -44.76
CA CYS A 72 18.01 28.87 -44.74
C CYS A 72 18.60 29.04 -46.15
N THR A 73 18.05 28.36 -47.16
CA THR A 73 18.49 28.50 -48.57
C THR A 73 18.32 29.95 -49.07
N LYS A 74 17.21 30.61 -48.75
CA LYS A 74 16.98 32.04 -49.11
C LYS A 74 17.79 33.03 -48.27
N LEU A 75 18.26 32.61 -47.09
CA LEU A 75 19.13 33.41 -46.22
C LEU A 75 20.63 33.20 -46.49
N GLY A 76 21.00 32.21 -47.33
CA GLY A 76 22.40 31.85 -47.61
C GLY A 76 23.06 30.98 -46.53
N VAL A 77 22.27 30.33 -45.67
CA VAL A 77 22.76 29.47 -44.59
C VAL A 77 22.71 28.00 -45.03
N THR A 78 23.84 27.31 -45.01
CA THR A 78 23.96 25.92 -45.48
C THR A 78 23.57 24.88 -44.43
N ASN A 79 23.82 25.14 -43.14
CA ASN A 79 23.59 24.20 -42.04
C ASN A 79 22.16 24.33 -41.45
N TYR A 80 21.13 24.08 -42.26
CA TYR A 80 19.73 24.29 -41.84
C TYR A 80 19.30 23.47 -40.60
N ASP A 81 19.88 22.29 -40.37
CA ASP A 81 19.61 21.43 -39.20
C ASP A 81 20.05 22.07 -37.86
N GLU A 82 20.83 23.16 -37.86
CA GLU A 82 21.34 23.81 -36.64
C GLU A 82 20.55 25.05 -36.19
N TYR A 83 19.68 25.57 -37.07
CA TYR A 83 18.92 26.79 -36.84
C TYR A 83 17.43 26.48 -36.66
N SER A 84 16.72 27.36 -35.97
CA SER A 84 15.29 27.22 -35.74
C SER A 84 14.61 28.58 -35.63
N LEU A 85 13.29 28.54 -35.47
CA LEU A 85 12.42 29.68 -35.28
C LEU A 85 11.86 29.69 -33.85
N CYS A 86 11.86 30.85 -33.22
CA CYS A 86 11.15 31.10 -31.96
C CYS A 86 10.26 32.33 -32.06
N ARG A 87 9.27 32.44 -31.16
CA ARG A 87 8.41 33.62 -31.03
C ARG A 87 9.14 34.75 -30.31
N ASP A 88 8.78 35.98 -30.65
CA ASP A 88 9.24 37.21 -30.01
C ASP A 88 8.19 37.64 -28.98
N GLU A 89 8.42 37.38 -27.69
CA GLU A 89 7.50 37.81 -26.60
C GLU A 89 7.82 39.24 -26.09
N ASP A 90 8.83 39.90 -26.65
CA ASP A 90 9.30 41.25 -26.27
C ASP A 90 8.80 42.37 -27.22
N ASP A 91 7.57 42.27 -27.75
CA ASP A 91 6.86 43.43 -28.31
C ASP A 91 5.93 44.06 -27.26
N PRO A 92 6.36 45.13 -26.55
CA PRO A 92 5.53 45.80 -25.53
C PRO A 92 4.32 46.56 -26.10
N SER A 93 4.05 46.48 -27.41
CA SER A 93 2.92 47.14 -28.06
C SER A 93 1.67 46.25 -28.28
N ASP A 94 1.72 44.93 -28.08
CA ASP A 94 0.55 44.05 -28.26
C ASP A 94 -0.43 44.08 -27.05
N PRO A 95 -1.70 44.50 -27.23
CA PRO A 95 -2.72 44.44 -26.18
C PRO A 95 -3.09 43.03 -25.69
N LYS A 96 -2.88 41.96 -26.47
CA LYS A 96 -3.23 40.57 -26.10
C LYS A 96 -2.46 40.11 -24.85
N ALA A 97 -1.16 40.46 -24.74
CA ALA A 97 -0.30 40.07 -23.62
C ALA A 97 -0.80 40.53 -22.23
N ARG A 98 -1.69 41.53 -22.17
CA ARG A 98 -2.31 42.01 -20.91
C ARG A 98 -3.51 41.20 -20.43
N LYS A 99 -4.15 40.38 -21.28
CA LYS A 99 -5.42 39.73 -20.93
C LYS A 99 -5.23 38.40 -20.19
N ASP A 100 -4.37 37.51 -20.68
CA ASP A 100 -4.24 36.16 -20.13
C ASP A 100 -3.55 36.12 -18.75
N ALA A 101 -2.76 37.15 -18.41
CA ALA A 101 -2.14 37.28 -17.09
C ALA A 101 -3.12 37.62 -15.94
N THR A 102 -4.39 37.96 -16.24
CA THR A 102 -5.29 38.62 -15.26
C THR A 102 -6.56 37.82 -14.91
N LEU A 103 -6.83 36.68 -15.56
CA LEU A 103 -8.12 35.97 -15.45
C LEU A 103 -8.23 34.91 -14.33
N ASN A 104 -7.13 34.54 -13.67
CA ASN A 104 -7.13 33.54 -12.58
C ASN A 104 -7.18 34.17 -11.16
N ARG A 105 -8.20 35.01 -10.89
CA ARG A 105 -8.55 35.44 -9.51
C ARG A 105 -9.99 35.11 -9.14
N GLY A 106 -10.33 33.83 -9.18
CA GLY A 106 -11.53 33.30 -8.54
C GLY A 106 -11.43 33.35 -7.02
N THR A 107 -12.31 34.10 -6.36
CA THR A 107 -12.42 34.16 -4.89
C THR A 107 -13.07 32.89 -4.33
N LEU A 108 -12.28 32.01 -3.71
CA LEU A 108 -12.79 30.88 -2.92
C LEU A 108 -12.11 30.77 -1.55
N LYS A 109 -12.78 30.04 -0.66
CA LYS A 109 -12.61 30.08 0.81
C LYS A 109 -11.25 29.55 1.29
N LYS A 110 -10.92 29.94 2.53
CA LYS A 110 -9.58 29.94 3.10
C LYS A 110 -9.28 28.66 3.88
N ASP A 111 -8.73 27.65 3.21
CA ASP A 111 -8.17 26.45 3.87
C ASP A 111 -6.66 26.56 4.13
N LYS A 112 -6.23 26.00 5.27
CA LYS A 112 -4.97 26.36 5.94
C LYS A 112 -3.70 25.78 5.28
N ASP A 113 -3.82 24.68 4.53
CA ASP A 113 -2.67 23.91 4.00
C ASP A 113 -2.09 24.38 2.67
N LYS A 114 -2.85 25.11 1.83
CA LYS A 114 -2.35 25.58 0.51
C LYS A 114 -1.26 26.67 0.59
N THR A 115 -0.93 27.12 1.79
CA THR A 115 -0.05 28.27 2.04
C THR A 115 1.44 28.01 1.77
N SER A 116 1.89 26.74 1.79
CA SER A 116 3.29 26.36 1.53
C SER A 116 3.62 26.30 0.04
N ILE A 117 2.79 25.62 -0.75
CA ILE A 117 2.97 25.37 -2.19
C ILE A 117 3.11 26.69 -2.97
N LEU A 118 2.16 27.61 -2.78
CA LEU A 118 2.15 28.95 -3.40
C LEU A 118 3.37 29.81 -3.04
N ARG A 119 4.04 29.51 -1.93
CA ARG A 119 5.23 30.24 -1.46
C ARG A 119 6.51 29.71 -2.10
N ASP A 120 6.56 28.41 -2.39
CA ASP A 120 7.69 27.79 -3.07
C ASP A 120 7.63 27.90 -4.59
N GLU A 121 6.44 27.99 -5.20
CA GLU A 121 6.28 28.39 -6.62
C GLU A 121 6.84 29.81 -6.85
N LYS A 122 6.40 30.80 -6.05
CA LYS A 122 6.94 32.18 -6.14
C LYS A 122 8.45 32.27 -5.91
N LYS A 123 9.03 31.42 -5.06
CA LYS A 123 10.49 31.33 -4.91
C LYS A 123 11.14 30.76 -6.16
N MET A 124 10.56 29.71 -6.77
CA MET A 124 11.08 29.12 -8.01
C MET A 124 11.06 30.13 -9.16
N ASP A 125 9.97 30.86 -9.37
CA ASP A 125 9.93 31.90 -10.41
C ASP A 125 10.95 33.02 -10.16
N THR A 126 11.15 33.38 -8.88
CA THR A 126 12.19 34.32 -8.47
C THR A 126 13.61 33.77 -8.67
N LEU A 127 13.79 32.44 -8.63
CA LEU A 127 15.05 31.75 -8.92
C LEU A 127 15.27 31.64 -10.43
N LYS A 128 14.26 31.24 -11.23
CA LYS A 128 14.32 31.24 -12.71
C LYS A 128 14.78 32.59 -13.25
N ARG A 129 14.06 33.68 -12.87
CA ARG A 129 14.40 35.07 -13.25
C ARG A 129 15.76 35.58 -12.76
N LYS A 130 16.42 34.88 -11.83
CA LYS A 130 17.77 35.20 -11.32
C LYS A 130 18.88 34.34 -11.91
N LEU A 131 18.54 33.20 -12.51
CA LEU A 131 19.50 32.20 -12.97
C LEU A 131 19.78 32.27 -14.47
N HIS A 132 19.04 33.13 -15.20
CA HIS A 132 19.22 33.48 -16.61
C HIS A 132 19.38 32.26 -17.53
N THR A 133 18.52 31.27 -17.31
CA THR A 133 18.40 30.06 -18.13
C THR A 133 17.83 30.38 -19.52
N ASP A 134 18.11 29.54 -20.52
CA ASP A 134 17.58 29.69 -21.90
C ASP A 134 16.06 29.41 -22.00
N ASP A 135 15.39 29.16 -20.87
CA ASP A 135 13.98 28.81 -20.71
C ASP A 135 12.99 29.89 -21.23
N GLU A 136 13.46 31.10 -21.54
CA GLU A 136 12.63 32.24 -22.01
C GLU A 136 12.38 32.22 -23.54
N LEU A 137 12.94 31.26 -24.29
CA LEU A 137 12.79 31.16 -25.75
C LEU A 137 11.70 30.17 -26.16
N ASN A 138 10.56 30.69 -26.60
CA ASN A 138 9.42 29.92 -27.11
C ASN A 138 9.70 29.38 -28.53
N TRP A 139 10.48 28.30 -28.61
CA TRP A 139 10.86 27.61 -29.85
C TRP A 139 9.69 26.85 -30.50
N LEU A 140 9.63 26.87 -31.83
CA LEU A 140 8.69 26.03 -32.57
C LEU A 140 9.12 24.54 -32.55
N ASP A 141 8.11 23.68 -32.44
CA ASP A 141 8.20 22.23 -32.63
C ASP A 141 8.53 21.95 -34.11
N HIS A 142 9.58 21.16 -34.33
CA HIS A 142 10.09 20.85 -35.67
C HIS A 142 9.26 19.77 -36.37
N THR A 143 8.47 19.01 -35.61
CA THR A 143 7.63 17.90 -36.09
C THR A 143 6.25 18.36 -36.57
N ARG A 144 5.82 19.56 -36.17
CA ARG A 144 4.51 20.13 -36.49
C ARG A 144 4.60 21.24 -37.55
N THR A 145 3.48 21.51 -38.20
CA THR A 145 3.26 22.67 -39.07
C THR A 145 3.17 23.97 -38.26
N LEU A 146 3.23 25.13 -38.92
CA LEU A 146 2.97 26.43 -38.27
C LEU A 146 1.53 26.55 -37.74
N ARG A 147 0.56 25.88 -38.38
CA ARG A 147 -0.87 25.99 -38.08
C ARG A 147 -1.28 25.22 -36.83
N GLU A 148 -0.79 23.99 -36.66
CA GLU A 148 -0.97 23.19 -35.43
C GLU A 148 -0.36 23.88 -34.19
N GLN A 149 0.64 24.75 -34.40
CA GLN A 149 1.28 25.57 -33.38
C GLN A 149 0.60 26.95 -33.21
N GLY A 150 -0.40 27.26 -34.05
CA GLY A 150 -1.18 28.49 -34.00
C GLY A 150 -0.38 29.75 -34.35
N VAL A 151 0.51 29.70 -35.34
CA VAL A 151 1.27 30.88 -35.82
C VAL A 151 0.45 31.65 -36.86
N GLU A 152 0.07 32.89 -36.53
CA GLU A 152 -0.78 33.76 -37.38
C GLU A 152 -0.01 34.29 -38.62
N ASP A 153 -0.70 34.61 -39.72
CA ASP A 153 -0.08 35.07 -40.99
C ASP A 153 0.66 36.42 -40.86
N THR A 154 0.33 37.21 -39.84
CA THR A 154 0.93 38.51 -39.51
C THR A 154 2.12 38.43 -38.55
N GLU A 155 2.29 37.29 -37.88
CA GLU A 155 3.28 37.04 -36.84
C GLU A 155 4.72 37.11 -37.39
N THR A 156 5.67 37.57 -36.56
CA THR A 156 7.09 37.66 -36.92
C THR A 156 7.89 36.73 -36.03
N LEU A 157 8.57 35.76 -36.64
CA LEU A 157 9.38 34.77 -35.94
C LEU A 157 10.86 35.16 -35.96
N ILE A 158 11.59 34.90 -34.88
CA ILE A 158 13.04 35.13 -34.80
C ILE A 158 13.78 33.90 -35.34
N PHE A 159 14.71 34.11 -36.27
CA PHE A 159 15.64 33.07 -36.73
C PHE A 159 16.91 33.06 -35.87
N ARG A 160 17.13 31.96 -35.13
CA ARG A 160 18.23 31.81 -34.18
C ARG A 160 18.83 30.41 -34.24
N ARG A 161 20.12 30.28 -33.92
CA ARG A 161 20.79 28.97 -33.84
C ARG A 161 20.31 28.23 -32.59
N LYS A 162 19.77 27.01 -32.78
CA LYS A 162 19.26 26.14 -31.70
C LYS A 162 20.27 25.06 -31.30
N TYR A 163 21.01 24.50 -32.26
CA TYR A 163 21.97 23.42 -32.01
C TYR A 163 23.42 23.85 -32.29
N PHE A 164 24.30 23.64 -31.32
CA PHE A 164 25.72 24.00 -31.38
C PHE A 164 26.61 22.80 -31.75
N TYR A 165 26.29 22.11 -32.85
CA TYR A 165 26.96 20.86 -33.21
C TYR A 165 28.27 21.06 -34.00
N SER A 166 28.22 21.80 -35.11
CA SER A 166 29.29 22.01 -36.10
C SER A 166 29.92 23.39 -36.02
N ASP A 167 29.77 24.10 -34.91
CA ASP A 167 30.13 25.51 -34.79
C ASP A 167 31.62 25.77 -35.02
N GLN A 168 32.49 24.80 -34.69
CA GLN A 168 33.93 24.81 -34.97
C GLN A 168 34.28 25.13 -36.44
N ASN A 169 33.40 24.79 -37.38
CA ASN A 169 33.61 25.05 -38.82
C ASN A 169 33.23 26.48 -39.25
N VAL A 170 32.70 27.31 -38.35
CA VAL A 170 32.40 28.73 -38.60
C VAL A 170 33.65 29.56 -38.32
N ASP A 171 34.22 30.10 -39.40
CA ASP A 171 35.46 30.89 -39.48
C ASP A 171 35.29 32.06 -40.49
N LYS A 172 36.33 32.88 -40.71
CA LYS A 172 36.36 34.07 -41.59
C LYS A 172 35.78 33.86 -43.00
N ARG A 173 35.75 32.62 -43.50
CA ARG A 173 35.19 32.23 -44.80
C ARG A 173 33.67 32.43 -44.89
N ASP A 174 32.96 32.44 -43.77
CA ASP A 174 31.53 32.77 -43.70
C ASP A 174 31.28 33.93 -42.71
N PRO A 175 31.36 35.20 -43.16
CA PRO A 175 31.20 36.35 -42.29
C PRO A 175 29.77 36.51 -41.76
N VAL A 176 28.76 35.92 -42.41
CA VAL A 176 27.35 36.01 -41.99
C VAL A 176 27.09 35.09 -40.80
N GLN A 177 27.48 33.82 -40.90
CA GLN A 177 27.38 32.87 -39.79
C GLN A 177 28.27 33.28 -38.61
N LEU A 178 29.48 33.80 -38.88
CA LEU A 178 30.37 34.31 -37.83
C LEU A 178 29.77 35.50 -37.08
N ASN A 179 29.12 36.44 -37.79
CA ASN A 179 28.46 37.58 -37.18
C ASN A 179 27.24 37.18 -36.32
N LEU A 180 26.41 36.26 -36.81
CA LEU A 180 25.28 35.71 -36.05
C LEU A 180 25.76 34.98 -34.79
N LEU A 181 26.82 34.17 -34.89
CA LEU A 181 27.41 33.46 -33.75
C LEU A 181 28.02 34.42 -32.72
N TYR A 182 28.69 35.48 -33.18
CA TYR A 182 29.22 36.54 -32.31
C TYR A 182 28.10 37.23 -31.52
N VAL A 183 27.04 37.70 -32.19
CA VAL A 183 25.90 38.38 -31.54
C VAL A 183 25.24 37.45 -30.51
N GLN A 184 24.94 36.20 -30.88
CA GLN A 184 24.31 35.24 -29.98
C GLN A 184 25.20 34.91 -28.77
N SER A 185 26.51 34.79 -28.98
CA SER A 185 27.49 34.50 -27.91
C SER A 185 27.68 35.71 -26.97
N ARG A 186 27.73 36.93 -27.53
CA ARG A 186 27.75 38.18 -26.75
C ARG A 186 26.53 38.27 -25.84
N ASP A 187 25.34 38.04 -26.38
CA ASP A 187 24.10 38.18 -25.61
C ASP A 187 23.96 37.10 -24.53
N ALA A 188 24.40 35.86 -24.81
CA ALA A 188 24.46 34.79 -23.81
C ALA A 188 25.44 35.08 -22.65
N ILE A 189 26.55 35.79 -22.92
CA ILE A 189 27.50 36.25 -21.89
C ILE A 189 26.89 37.40 -21.07
N LEU A 190 26.36 38.44 -21.74
CA LEU A 190 25.78 39.62 -21.07
C LEU A 190 24.57 39.27 -20.20
N ASN A 191 23.75 38.31 -20.66
CA ASN A 191 22.62 37.80 -19.90
C ASN A 191 23.02 36.86 -18.76
N GLY A 192 24.23 36.29 -18.75
CA GLY A 192 24.70 35.36 -17.71
C GLY A 192 24.32 33.90 -17.94
N THR A 193 23.78 33.57 -19.12
CA THR A 193 23.46 32.21 -19.56
C THR A 193 24.72 31.35 -19.71
N HIS A 194 25.85 31.98 -20.06
CA HIS A 194 27.18 31.37 -20.00
C HIS A 194 28.02 32.03 -18.90
N PRO A 195 28.16 31.39 -17.73
CA PRO A 195 29.08 31.83 -16.68
C PRO A 195 30.52 31.91 -17.22
N CYS A 196 31.15 33.06 -17.03
CA CYS A 196 32.56 33.29 -17.33
C CYS A 196 33.22 33.93 -16.11
N SER A 197 34.52 33.73 -15.92
CA SER A 197 35.29 34.38 -14.88
C SER A 197 35.45 35.89 -15.13
N GLN A 198 35.85 36.63 -14.10
CA GLN A 198 36.14 38.07 -14.24
C GLN A 198 37.21 38.34 -15.32
N GLU A 199 38.20 37.45 -15.47
CA GLU A 199 39.29 37.62 -16.45
C GLU A 199 38.79 37.39 -17.88
N GLU A 200 38.05 36.31 -18.12
CA GLU A 200 37.41 36.03 -19.41
C GLU A 200 36.41 37.13 -19.80
N ALA A 201 35.56 37.58 -18.86
CA ALA A 201 34.63 38.70 -19.09
C ALA A 201 35.37 40.00 -19.47
N THR A 202 36.54 40.27 -18.88
CA THR A 202 37.37 41.44 -19.20
C THR A 202 37.98 41.32 -20.60
N GLN A 203 38.44 40.13 -21.00
CA GLN A 203 39.00 39.86 -22.34
C GLN A 203 37.92 39.92 -23.44
N LEU A 204 36.73 39.37 -23.18
CA LEU A 204 35.57 39.48 -24.05
C LEU A 204 35.16 40.94 -24.24
N ALA A 205 35.02 41.70 -23.14
CA ALA A 205 34.70 43.13 -23.20
C ALA A 205 35.78 43.95 -23.95
N GLY A 206 37.06 43.63 -23.78
CA GLY A 206 38.16 44.26 -24.53
C GLY A 206 38.08 43.97 -26.04
N THR A 207 37.69 42.74 -26.40
CA THR A 207 37.47 42.33 -27.79
C THR A 207 36.23 42.98 -28.39
N GLN A 208 35.15 43.13 -27.60
CA GLN A 208 33.95 43.88 -27.98
C GLN A 208 34.26 45.38 -28.19
N CYS A 209 35.19 45.98 -27.44
CA CYS A 209 35.67 47.34 -27.69
C CYS A 209 36.35 47.47 -29.06
N GLN A 210 37.18 46.50 -29.45
CA GLN A 210 37.82 46.49 -30.77
C GLN A 210 36.77 46.38 -31.90
N ILE A 211 35.73 45.57 -31.73
CA ILE A 211 34.63 45.41 -32.70
C ILE A 211 33.79 46.69 -32.84
N LEU A 212 33.49 47.38 -31.72
CA LEU A 212 32.59 48.55 -31.73
C LEU A 212 33.30 49.89 -32.02
N TYR A 213 34.57 50.04 -31.61
CA TYR A 213 35.28 51.32 -31.61
C TYR A 213 36.59 51.32 -32.41
N ASN A 214 36.96 50.19 -33.02
CA ASN A 214 38.27 49.96 -33.66
C ASN A 214 39.45 50.16 -32.68
N ASP A 215 40.64 50.45 -33.19
CA ASP A 215 41.89 50.49 -32.44
C ASP A 215 41.88 51.39 -31.20
N HIS A 216 42.61 50.96 -30.17
CA HIS A 216 42.68 51.65 -28.90
C HIS A 216 43.42 53.00 -28.99
N GLN A 217 42.71 54.10 -28.72
CA GLN A 217 43.25 55.46 -28.65
C GLN A 217 43.26 55.99 -27.20
N GLU A 218 44.44 56.10 -26.58
CA GLU A 218 44.60 56.56 -25.19
C GLU A 218 44.06 57.98 -24.92
N ALA A 219 43.94 58.81 -25.96
CA ALA A 219 43.34 60.14 -25.86
C ALA A 219 41.82 60.09 -25.62
N LYS A 220 41.14 59.11 -26.23
CA LYS A 220 39.68 58.96 -26.27
C LYS A 220 39.16 57.96 -25.23
N HIS A 221 39.85 56.84 -25.06
CA HIS A 221 39.43 55.72 -24.21
C HIS A 221 39.90 55.93 -22.77
N LYS A 222 39.18 56.79 -22.04
CA LYS A 222 39.40 57.10 -20.62
C LYS A 222 38.22 56.62 -19.77
N ALA A 223 38.39 56.61 -18.45
CA ALA A 223 37.36 56.14 -17.53
C ALA A 223 36.05 56.95 -17.68
N GLY A 224 34.92 56.24 -17.77
CA GLY A 224 33.61 56.80 -18.09
C GLY A 224 33.26 56.83 -19.58
N PHE A 225 34.06 56.20 -20.46
CA PHE A 225 33.78 56.12 -21.90
C PHE A 225 32.88 54.92 -22.27
N LEU A 226 32.97 53.81 -21.53
CA LEU A 226 32.20 52.59 -21.84
C LEU A 226 30.92 52.48 -21.00
N ASP A 227 29.78 52.17 -21.63
CA ASP A 227 28.63 51.66 -20.88
C ASP A 227 28.87 50.20 -20.50
N LEU A 228 29.36 50.00 -19.28
CA LEU A 228 29.65 48.68 -18.71
C LEU A 228 28.43 47.74 -18.69
N LYS A 229 27.19 48.25 -18.76
CA LYS A 229 25.98 47.39 -18.78
C LYS A 229 25.80 46.63 -20.09
N VAL A 230 26.38 47.12 -21.20
CA VAL A 230 26.28 46.54 -22.55
C VAL A 230 27.55 45.76 -22.91
N MET A 231 28.58 45.84 -22.05
CA MET A 231 29.92 45.27 -22.30
C MET A 231 30.31 44.18 -21.26
N LEU A 232 29.62 44.10 -20.12
CA LEU A 232 29.89 43.11 -19.07
C LEU A 232 28.60 42.47 -18.54
N PRO A 233 28.66 41.20 -18.08
CA PRO A 233 27.60 40.59 -17.28
C PRO A 233 27.26 41.43 -16.04
N LYS A 234 25.98 41.48 -15.66
CA LYS A 234 25.44 42.31 -14.55
C LYS A 234 26.19 42.15 -13.22
N GLU A 235 26.80 41.00 -12.98
CA GLU A 235 27.60 40.66 -11.80
C GLU A 235 28.90 41.46 -11.71
N TYR A 236 29.56 41.72 -12.85
CA TYR A 236 30.88 42.36 -12.91
C TYR A 236 30.83 43.89 -13.07
N VAL A 237 29.69 44.45 -13.49
CA VAL A 237 29.47 45.90 -13.66
C VAL A 237 29.82 46.72 -12.40
N LYS A 238 29.65 46.14 -11.20
CA LYS A 238 29.89 46.83 -9.92
C LYS A 238 31.36 46.82 -9.46
N ILE A 239 32.27 46.16 -10.18
CA ILE A 239 33.68 46.03 -9.76
C ILE A 239 34.44 47.34 -10.05
N LYS A 240 34.95 47.97 -8.99
CA LYS A 240 35.75 49.20 -9.09
C LYS A 240 37.02 48.95 -9.93
N GLY A 241 37.22 49.77 -10.96
CA GLY A 241 38.41 49.74 -11.81
C GLY A 241 38.39 48.72 -12.95
N ILE A 242 37.30 47.97 -13.17
CA ILE A 242 37.23 46.96 -14.24
C ILE A 242 37.37 47.58 -15.65
N GLU A 243 36.84 48.78 -15.87
CA GLU A 243 36.97 49.53 -17.14
C GLU A 243 38.45 49.76 -17.53
N LYS A 244 39.33 50.02 -16.56
CA LYS A 244 40.78 50.14 -16.82
C LYS A 244 41.38 48.81 -17.29
N LYS A 245 40.93 47.67 -16.75
CA LYS A 245 41.38 46.35 -17.21
C LYS A 245 40.88 46.06 -18.63
N ILE A 246 39.65 46.44 -18.97
CA ILE A 246 39.10 46.33 -20.34
C ILE A 246 39.97 47.11 -21.32
N PHE A 247 40.39 48.34 -21.00
CA PHE A 247 41.28 49.12 -21.86
C PHE A 247 42.69 48.51 -21.98
N VAL A 248 43.21 47.85 -20.95
CA VAL A 248 44.47 47.08 -21.03
C VAL A 248 44.35 45.92 -22.02
N GLU A 249 43.23 45.19 -22.03
CA GLU A 249 42.99 44.15 -23.03
C GLU A 249 42.76 44.73 -24.43
N HIS A 250 41.99 45.82 -24.56
CA HIS A 250 41.77 46.52 -25.83
C HIS A 250 43.09 47.00 -26.46
N LYS A 251 44.03 47.51 -25.65
CA LYS A 251 45.37 47.91 -26.12
C LYS A 251 46.20 46.74 -26.68
N LYS A 252 45.95 45.49 -26.28
CA LYS A 252 46.60 44.29 -26.85
C LYS A 252 46.02 43.88 -28.22
N LEU A 253 44.94 44.50 -28.67
CA LEU A 253 44.22 44.19 -29.92
C LEU A 253 44.49 45.22 -31.04
N LEU A 254 45.45 46.12 -30.83
CA LEU A 254 45.79 47.17 -31.80
C LEU A 254 46.26 46.55 -33.13
N GLY A 255 45.63 46.95 -34.24
CA GLY A 255 45.83 46.41 -35.58
C GLY A 255 44.96 45.20 -35.93
N VAL A 256 44.09 44.71 -35.02
CA VAL A 256 43.16 43.61 -35.30
C VAL A 256 41.88 44.15 -35.94
N ASN A 257 41.55 43.69 -37.15
CA ASN A 257 40.33 44.11 -37.85
C ASN A 257 39.05 43.54 -37.19
N GLU A 258 37.88 44.08 -37.55
CA GLU A 258 36.58 43.70 -36.96
C GLU A 258 36.26 42.19 -37.10
N LEU A 259 36.57 41.58 -38.26
CA LEU A 259 36.29 40.17 -38.55
C LEU A 259 37.18 39.25 -37.70
N ASP A 260 38.46 39.58 -37.59
CA ASP A 260 39.46 38.88 -36.78
C ASP A 260 39.13 39.00 -35.28
N ALA A 261 38.63 40.17 -34.85
CA ALA A 261 38.15 40.36 -33.49
C ALA A 261 36.88 39.51 -33.22
N LYS A 262 35.96 39.37 -34.18
CA LYS A 262 34.80 38.44 -34.06
C LYS A 262 35.23 36.97 -33.98
N VAL A 263 36.20 36.53 -34.79
CA VAL A 263 36.79 35.18 -34.64
C VAL A 263 37.35 34.99 -33.24
N ARG A 264 38.19 35.91 -32.76
CA ARG A 264 38.80 35.84 -31.42
C ARG A 264 37.75 35.82 -30.30
N TYR A 265 36.67 36.61 -30.42
CA TYR A 265 35.56 36.62 -29.47
C TYR A 265 34.86 35.26 -29.42
N THR A 266 34.48 34.71 -30.57
CA THR A 266 33.78 33.41 -30.65
C THR A 266 34.69 32.26 -30.20
N GLN A 267 35.99 32.30 -30.49
CA GLN A 267 36.95 31.28 -30.04
C GLN A 267 37.17 31.32 -28.52
N LEU A 268 37.21 32.51 -27.90
CA LEU A 268 37.25 32.64 -26.44
C LEU A 268 35.94 32.11 -25.81
N CYS A 269 34.78 32.41 -26.40
CA CYS A 269 33.51 31.84 -25.94
C CYS A 269 33.50 30.30 -26.03
N ARG A 270 33.98 29.71 -27.15
CA ARG A 270 34.10 28.25 -27.33
C ARG A 270 34.96 27.56 -26.27
N SER A 271 35.89 28.27 -25.62
CA SER A 271 36.75 27.71 -24.58
C SER A 271 36.08 27.60 -23.20
N LEU A 272 34.93 28.26 -23.01
CA LEU A 272 34.16 28.18 -21.77
C LEU A 272 33.53 26.80 -21.61
N LYS A 273 33.68 26.18 -20.44
CA LYS A 273 33.11 24.85 -20.12
C LYS A 273 31.57 24.80 -20.21
N THR A 274 30.91 25.96 -20.21
CA THR A 274 29.45 26.11 -20.29
C THR A 274 28.95 26.50 -21.68
N TYR A 275 29.85 26.69 -22.65
CA TYR A 275 29.48 27.07 -24.01
C TYR A 275 28.72 25.94 -24.72
N GLY A 276 27.64 26.29 -25.41
CA GLY A 276 26.76 25.31 -26.06
C GLY A 276 26.00 24.40 -25.10
N ILE A 277 25.99 24.69 -23.79
CA ILE A 277 25.14 24.02 -22.81
C ILE A 277 23.86 24.84 -22.61
N THR A 278 22.70 24.24 -22.91
CA THR A 278 21.38 24.78 -22.55
C THR A 278 21.04 24.35 -21.12
N PHE A 279 20.74 25.29 -20.23
CA PHE A 279 20.46 25.02 -18.81
C PHE A 279 18.97 25.13 -18.48
N PHE A 280 18.43 24.10 -17.83
CA PHE A 280 17.07 24.05 -17.29
C PHE A 280 17.07 24.00 -15.76
N LEU A 281 16.17 24.73 -15.09
CA LEU A 281 16.04 24.68 -13.64
C LEU A 281 15.10 23.56 -13.18
N VAL A 282 15.66 22.54 -12.51
CA VAL A 282 14.94 21.35 -12.05
C VAL A 282 14.97 21.21 -10.52
N LYS A 283 14.07 20.41 -9.93
CA LYS A 283 14.15 20.00 -8.52
C LYS A 283 14.49 18.53 -8.40
N GLU A 284 15.55 18.22 -7.67
CA GLU A 284 16.05 16.87 -7.43
C GLU A 284 15.72 16.43 -5.99
N LYS A 285 15.36 15.16 -5.78
CA LYS A 285 15.21 14.57 -4.44
C LYS A 285 16.58 14.16 -3.90
N MET A 286 16.98 14.67 -2.73
CA MET A 286 18.25 14.25 -2.11
C MET A 286 18.25 12.75 -1.77
N LYS A 287 19.33 12.05 -2.13
CA LYS A 287 19.53 10.65 -1.70
C LYS A 287 19.51 10.56 -0.16
N GLY A 288 18.72 9.64 0.38
CA GLY A 288 18.58 9.41 1.82
C GLY A 288 17.76 10.45 2.61
N LYS A 289 17.20 11.50 1.99
CA LYS A 289 16.36 12.51 2.69
C LYS A 289 15.15 12.90 1.84
N ASN A 290 13.95 12.96 2.43
CA ASN A 290 12.74 13.38 1.73
C ASN A 290 12.67 14.92 1.54
N LYS A 291 13.69 15.49 0.90
CA LYS A 291 13.83 16.93 0.64
C LYS A 291 14.16 17.15 -0.83
N LEU A 292 13.39 18.03 -1.47
CA LEU A 292 13.68 18.54 -2.81
C LEU A 292 14.67 19.71 -2.73
N VAL A 293 15.63 19.73 -3.64
CA VAL A 293 16.67 20.76 -3.76
C VAL A 293 16.71 21.23 -5.21
N PRO A 294 16.73 22.55 -5.49
CA PRO A 294 16.91 23.05 -6.84
C PRO A 294 18.25 22.58 -7.41
N ARG A 295 18.31 22.44 -8.74
CA ARG A 295 19.52 22.05 -9.46
C ARG A 295 19.42 22.49 -10.90
N LEU A 296 20.54 22.72 -11.57
CA LEU A 296 20.56 22.99 -13.01
C LEU A 296 20.85 21.69 -13.76
N LEU A 297 20.04 21.40 -14.77
CA LEU A 297 20.27 20.35 -15.75
C LEU A 297 20.74 21.01 -17.04
N GLY A 298 22.02 20.89 -17.34
CA GLY A 298 22.62 21.36 -18.58
C GLY A 298 22.62 20.26 -19.64
N ILE A 299 22.40 20.60 -20.91
CA ILE A 299 22.39 19.65 -22.03
C ILE A 299 23.23 20.25 -23.17
N ASN A 300 24.17 19.47 -23.69
CA ASN A 300 25.01 19.85 -24.83
C ASN A 300 25.12 18.71 -25.84
N LYS A 301 25.89 18.91 -26.92
CA LYS A 301 26.01 17.96 -28.04
C LYS A 301 26.63 16.60 -27.69
N GLU A 302 27.27 16.46 -26.52
CA GLU A 302 27.99 15.24 -26.10
C GLU A 302 27.42 14.63 -24.82
N SER A 303 26.73 15.40 -23.99
CA SER A 303 26.39 15.03 -22.62
C SER A 303 25.22 15.79 -22.01
N VAL A 304 24.60 15.17 -21.01
CA VAL A 304 23.77 15.83 -20.00
C VAL A 304 24.65 16.08 -18.76
N VAL A 305 24.62 17.28 -18.21
CA VAL A 305 25.36 17.68 -17.01
C VAL A 305 24.43 18.11 -15.89
N ARG A 306 24.74 17.70 -14.65
CA ARG A 306 24.11 18.19 -13.43
C ARG A 306 24.99 19.25 -12.81
N VAL A 307 24.43 20.42 -12.55
CA VAL A 307 25.16 21.63 -12.17
C VAL A 307 24.56 22.26 -10.91
N ASP A 308 25.39 22.75 -10.00
CA ASP A 308 24.94 23.46 -8.80
C ASP A 308 24.26 24.78 -9.17
N GLU A 309 23.13 25.11 -8.54
CA GLU A 309 22.36 26.30 -8.92
C GLU A 309 23.08 27.61 -8.56
N ARG A 310 23.99 27.59 -7.58
CA ARG A 310 24.65 28.80 -7.05
C ARG A 310 26.10 28.92 -7.50
N THR A 311 26.90 27.85 -7.48
CA THR A 311 28.30 27.92 -7.94
C THR A 311 28.44 27.74 -9.45
N LYS A 312 27.39 27.25 -10.12
CA LYS A 312 27.39 26.86 -11.55
C LYS A 312 28.47 25.81 -11.88
N GLU A 313 28.99 25.08 -10.88
CA GLU A 313 29.95 24.00 -11.07
C GLU A 313 29.25 22.68 -11.48
N ILE A 314 29.92 21.90 -12.34
CA ILE A 314 29.43 20.60 -12.80
C ILE A 314 29.64 19.55 -11.71
N LEU A 315 28.54 19.03 -11.16
CA LEU A 315 28.51 17.99 -10.13
C LEU A 315 28.57 16.58 -10.71
N LYS A 316 28.04 16.37 -11.92
CA LYS A 316 28.10 15.08 -12.64
C LYS A 316 27.87 15.29 -14.13
N THR A 317 28.52 14.48 -14.96
CA THR A 317 28.33 14.42 -16.42
C THR A 317 27.88 13.02 -16.82
N TRP A 318 26.93 12.92 -17.74
CA TRP A 318 26.49 11.69 -18.39
C TRP A 318 26.59 11.87 -19.91
N PRO A 319 27.41 11.08 -20.62
CA PRO A 319 27.44 11.10 -22.08
C PRO A 319 26.06 10.81 -22.67
N LEU A 320 25.68 11.51 -23.75
CA LEU A 320 24.41 11.26 -24.47
C LEU A 320 24.35 9.83 -25.03
N THR A 321 25.50 9.24 -25.34
CA THR A 321 25.63 7.83 -25.78
C THR A 321 25.21 6.81 -24.71
N HIS A 322 25.19 7.19 -23.42
CA HIS A 322 24.74 6.33 -22.32
C HIS A 322 23.24 6.52 -22.02
N VAL A 323 22.54 7.48 -22.63
CA VAL A 323 21.10 7.68 -22.43
C VAL A 323 20.35 6.63 -23.25
N ARG A 324 19.71 5.67 -22.58
CA ARG A 324 18.94 4.59 -23.23
C ARG A 324 17.53 5.05 -23.61
N ARG A 325 16.89 5.84 -22.76
CA ARG A 325 15.59 6.49 -22.99
C ARG A 325 15.38 7.65 -22.02
N TRP A 326 14.43 8.51 -22.36
CA TRP A 326 13.93 9.57 -21.48
C TRP A 326 12.40 9.54 -21.45
N ALA A 327 11.83 10.00 -20.35
CA ALA A 327 10.38 10.14 -20.18
C ALA A 327 10.05 11.53 -19.62
N ALA A 328 9.17 12.24 -20.32
CA ALA A 328 8.61 13.51 -19.90
C ALA A 328 7.20 13.30 -19.33
N SER A 329 6.82 14.13 -18.37
CA SER A 329 5.47 14.25 -17.84
C SER A 329 5.25 15.70 -17.39
N PRO A 330 4.00 16.19 -17.23
CA PRO A 330 3.72 17.62 -16.99
C PRO A 330 4.38 18.25 -15.75
N LYS A 331 4.93 17.45 -14.83
CA LYS A 331 5.63 17.91 -13.62
C LYS A 331 6.94 17.16 -13.33
N SER A 332 7.39 16.28 -14.21
CA SER A 332 8.57 15.45 -13.97
C SER A 332 9.27 15.03 -15.26
N PHE A 333 10.57 14.82 -15.15
CA PHE A 333 11.41 14.28 -16.22
C PHE A 333 12.35 13.21 -15.66
N THR A 334 12.50 12.11 -16.39
CA THR A 334 13.30 10.96 -15.96
C THR A 334 14.24 10.50 -17.07
N LEU A 335 15.51 10.31 -16.72
CA LEU A 335 16.54 9.71 -17.58
C LEU A 335 16.84 8.27 -17.14
N ASP A 336 16.86 7.36 -18.13
CA ASP A 336 17.30 5.97 -18.00
C ASP A 336 18.63 5.80 -18.73
N PHE A 337 19.62 5.30 -18.01
CA PHE A 337 20.96 5.00 -18.55
C PHE A 337 21.19 3.50 -18.78
N GLY A 338 20.18 2.65 -18.53
CA GLY A 338 20.30 1.21 -18.58
C GLY A 338 21.47 0.70 -17.74
N ASP A 339 22.24 -0.22 -18.33
CA ASP A 339 23.33 -0.92 -17.64
C ASP A 339 24.51 0.01 -17.26
N TYR A 340 24.54 1.26 -17.77
CA TYR A 340 25.50 2.30 -17.37
C TYR A 340 25.16 2.96 -16.02
N SER A 341 23.97 2.75 -15.45
CA SER A 341 23.67 3.19 -14.07
C SER A 341 22.49 2.44 -13.45
N GLU A 342 22.70 1.83 -12.28
CA GLU A 342 21.70 1.09 -11.47
C GLU A 342 20.43 1.88 -11.08
N ALA A 343 20.40 3.19 -11.28
CA ALA A 343 19.28 4.04 -10.83
C ALA A 343 18.93 5.14 -11.85
N TYR A 344 17.63 5.25 -12.14
CA TYR A 344 17.05 6.35 -12.89
C TYR A 344 17.37 7.71 -12.26
N TYR A 345 17.66 8.71 -13.10
CA TYR A 345 17.77 10.10 -12.65
C TYR A 345 16.43 10.82 -12.90
N SER A 346 15.65 10.99 -11.84
CA SER A 346 14.33 11.63 -11.87
C SER A 346 14.36 13.01 -11.19
N VAL A 347 13.74 13.98 -11.86
CA VAL A 347 13.64 15.37 -11.39
C VAL A 347 12.23 15.92 -11.62
N GLN A 348 11.80 16.88 -10.80
CA GLN A 348 10.58 17.64 -11.05
C GLN A 348 10.90 18.87 -11.90
N THR A 349 10.17 19.03 -13.00
CA THR A 349 10.25 20.15 -13.94
C THR A 349 8.96 20.25 -14.75
N THR A 350 8.60 21.46 -15.15
CA THR A 350 7.51 21.75 -16.12
C THR A 350 7.99 21.68 -17.57
N GLU A 351 9.29 21.79 -17.82
CA GLU A 351 9.90 21.80 -19.16
C GLU A 351 10.34 20.40 -19.64
N GLY A 352 9.80 19.32 -19.07
CA GLY A 352 10.22 17.95 -19.41
C GLY A 352 10.14 17.61 -20.89
N GLU A 353 9.15 18.15 -21.60
CA GLU A 353 9.00 17.99 -23.06
C GLU A 353 10.09 18.73 -23.84
N GLN A 354 10.41 19.99 -23.48
CA GLN A 354 11.46 20.78 -24.13
C GLN A 354 12.84 20.14 -23.95
N ILE A 355 13.11 19.65 -22.72
CA ILE A 355 14.31 18.87 -22.38
C ILE A 355 14.41 17.62 -23.27
N GLY A 356 13.32 16.85 -23.39
CA GLY A 356 13.26 15.65 -24.23
C GLY A 356 13.45 15.94 -25.72
N GLN A 357 12.85 17.02 -26.23
CA GLN A 357 13.04 17.48 -27.62
C GLN A 357 14.49 17.88 -27.91
N LEU A 358 15.15 18.58 -26.98
CA LEU A 358 16.55 18.99 -27.14
C LEU A 358 17.51 17.78 -27.19
N ILE A 359 17.30 16.81 -26.28
CA ILE A 359 18.07 15.55 -26.27
C ILE A 359 17.85 14.77 -27.57
N GLY A 360 16.59 14.62 -28.01
CA GLY A 360 16.25 13.99 -29.28
C GLY A 360 16.93 14.67 -30.48
N GLY A 361 16.85 15.99 -30.58
CA GLY A 361 17.47 16.77 -31.66
C GLY A 361 18.99 16.60 -31.75
N TYR A 362 19.70 16.60 -30.61
CA TYR A 362 21.14 16.33 -30.62
C TYR A 362 21.44 14.89 -31.07
N ILE A 363 20.69 13.89 -30.58
CA ILE A 363 20.86 12.49 -30.97
C ILE A 363 20.60 12.27 -32.47
N ASP A 364 19.56 12.90 -33.02
CA ASP A 364 19.25 12.82 -34.46
C ASP A 364 20.37 13.40 -35.33
N ILE A 365 20.97 14.52 -34.93
CA ILE A 365 22.12 15.13 -35.63
C ILE A 365 23.34 14.20 -35.58
N ILE A 366 23.64 13.59 -34.42
CA ILE A 366 24.72 12.60 -34.25
C ILE A 366 24.51 11.41 -35.19
N LEU A 367 23.30 10.82 -35.17
CA LEU A 367 22.96 9.65 -35.98
C LEU A 367 22.97 9.94 -37.48
N LYS A 368 22.47 11.10 -37.91
CA LYS A 368 22.54 11.58 -39.31
C LYS A 368 24.00 11.67 -39.78
N LYS A 369 24.88 12.34 -39.02
CA LYS A 369 26.30 12.50 -39.41
C LYS A 369 27.06 11.18 -39.40
N LYS A 370 26.75 10.25 -38.47
CA LYS A 370 27.36 8.91 -38.46
C LYS A 370 27.00 8.11 -39.73
N LYS A 371 25.73 8.12 -40.15
CA LYS A 371 25.31 7.53 -41.44
C LYS A 371 25.94 8.20 -42.67
N GLY A 372 26.35 9.47 -42.57
CA GLY A 372 27.09 10.18 -43.61
C GLY A 372 28.50 9.63 -43.83
N LYS A 373 29.24 9.35 -42.74
CA LYS A 373 30.58 8.74 -42.79
C LYS A 373 30.59 7.33 -43.38
N ASP A 374 29.54 6.55 -43.15
CA ASP A 374 29.41 5.18 -43.70
C ASP A 374 29.11 5.15 -45.22
N ARG A 375 28.91 6.30 -45.89
CA ARG A 375 28.52 6.39 -47.31
C ARG A 375 29.46 7.28 -48.15
N THR A 376 30.75 7.21 -47.90
CA THR A 376 31.80 7.79 -48.76
C THR A 376 32.86 6.77 -49.13
N GLY A 377 32.73 6.18 -50.31
CA GLY A 377 33.84 5.52 -51.01
C GLY A 377 34.23 6.35 -52.23
N ILE A 378 35.52 6.66 -52.35
CA ILE A 378 36.19 7.19 -53.56
C ILE A 378 35.85 8.66 -53.90
N GLU A 379 36.58 9.61 -53.30
CA GLU A 379 37.53 10.56 -53.97
C GLU A 379 37.89 11.78 -53.08
N GLY A 380 39.18 12.15 -53.03
CA GLY A 380 39.66 13.47 -52.58
C GLY A 380 40.10 13.60 -51.10
N GLU A 381 41.39 13.86 -50.89
CA GLU A 381 42.00 14.10 -49.56
C GLU A 381 41.79 15.55 -49.06
N GLU A 382 41.38 15.71 -47.80
CA GLU A 382 41.90 16.74 -46.88
C GLU A 382 41.59 16.32 -45.44
N GLU A 383 42.54 15.66 -44.77
CA GLU A 383 42.41 15.13 -43.40
C GLU A 383 43.48 15.72 -42.46
N ALA A 384 43.04 16.28 -41.32
CA ALA A 384 43.78 16.38 -40.06
C ALA A 384 42.90 17.09 -39.00
N THR A 385 42.87 16.74 -37.71
CA THR A 385 43.34 15.56 -36.96
C THR A 385 42.61 15.57 -35.61
N LEU A 386 42.31 14.40 -35.05
CA LEU A 386 42.50 14.02 -33.63
C LEU A 386 41.88 12.64 -33.38
N LEU A 387 42.53 11.84 -32.51
CA LEU A 387 42.17 10.44 -32.27
C LEU A 387 40.83 10.29 -31.55
N GLU A 388 40.06 9.26 -31.94
CA GLU A 388 38.89 8.78 -31.22
C GLU A 388 39.05 7.27 -30.97
N ASP A 389 38.94 6.85 -29.70
CA ASP A 389 39.09 5.45 -29.31
C ASP A 389 37.91 4.59 -29.82
N SER A 390 38.23 3.39 -30.30
CA SER A 390 37.27 2.56 -31.02
C SER A 390 36.31 1.81 -30.10
N VAL A 391 35.00 2.04 -30.26
CA VAL A 391 33.95 1.11 -29.79
C VAL A 391 33.11 0.66 -30.98
N SER A 392 33.26 -0.62 -31.36
CA SER A 392 32.57 -1.24 -32.48
C SER A 392 31.12 -1.65 -32.09
N PRO A 393 30.11 -1.34 -32.92
CA PRO A 393 28.75 -1.80 -32.69
C PRO A 393 28.59 -3.25 -33.19
N ALA A 394 28.46 -4.20 -32.28
CA ALA A 394 28.13 -5.58 -32.63
C ALA A 394 26.71 -5.65 -33.23
N LYS A 395 26.61 -6.05 -34.51
CA LYS A 395 25.32 -6.37 -35.15
C LYS A 395 24.77 -7.67 -34.55
N ALA A 396 23.53 -7.65 -34.09
CA ALA A 396 22.80 -8.86 -33.72
C ALA A 396 22.42 -9.64 -34.98
N THR A 397 23.06 -10.78 -35.22
CA THR A 397 22.70 -11.70 -36.30
C THR A 397 21.52 -12.56 -35.87
N PHE A 398 20.37 -12.40 -36.52
CA PHE A 398 19.26 -13.35 -36.37
C PHE A 398 19.68 -14.71 -36.94
N ILE A 399 19.80 -15.73 -36.08
CA ILE A 399 19.97 -17.12 -36.49
C ILE A 399 18.83 -17.93 -35.89
N GLN A 400 17.84 -18.21 -36.75
CA GLN A 400 16.76 -19.15 -36.52
C GLN A 400 17.30 -20.56 -36.72
N HIS A 401 17.25 -21.43 -35.72
CA HIS A 401 17.67 -22.83 -35.88
C HIS A 401 16.71 -23.84 -35.25
N GLN A 402 16.47 -24.90 -36.02
CA GLN A 402 15.68 -26.07 -35.65
C GLN A 402 16.47 -27.06 -34.79
N SER A 403 15.76 -28.07 -34.30
CA SER A 403 16.13 -29.12 -33.35
C SER A 403 17.26 -30.10 -33.77
N ASN A 404 17.88 -30.70 -32.75
CA ASN A 404 18.63 -31.97 -32.69
C ASN A 404 20.03 -32.08 -33.35
N SER A 405 21.08 -32.31 -32.54
CA SER A 405 21.68 -33.66 -32.33
C SER A 405 22.89 -33.61 -31.34
N LYS A 406 23.41 -34.79 -30.95
CA LYS A 406 24.44 -35.02 -29.90
C LYS A 406 25.89 -34.74 -30.35
N GLY A 407 26.78 -34.40 -29.40
CA GLY A 407 28.24 -34.36 -29.60
C GLY A 407 29.04 -34.29 -28.27
N GLN A 408 30.11 -35.09 -28.17
CA GLN A 408 30.90 -35.43 -26.97
C GLN A 408 31.69 -34.29 -26.28
N TYR A 409 32.05 -34.53 -25.01
CA TYR A 409 33.11 -33.81 -24.27
C TYR A 409 34.50 -34.42 -24.51
N GLU A 410 35.54 -33.59 -24.47
CA GLU A 410 36.94 -34.03 -24.32
C GLU A 410 37.62 -33.30 -23.14
N MET A 411 38.67 -33.90 -22.57
CA MET A 411 39.14 -33.66 -21.20
C MET A 411 40.52 -32.97 -21.20
N GLY A 412 40.71 -31.93 -20.37
CA GLY A 412 42.00 -31.23 -20.24
C GLY A 412 42.18 -30.54 -18.89
N SER A 413 43.07 -31.08 -18.05
CA SER A 413 43.35 -30.60 -16.69
C SER A 413 44.68 -29.86 -16.61
N VAL A 414 44.77 -28.78 -15.79
CA VAL A 414 46.05 -28.31 -15.23
C VAL A 414 45.90 -27.62 -13.86
N ALA A 415 46.39 -28.33 -12.84
CA ALA A 415 47.18 -27.87 -11.69
C ALA A 415 46.76 -26.64 -10.83
N MET A 416 46.33 -26.95 -9.60
CA MET A 416 46.50 -26.21 -8.34
C MET A 416 48.01 -26.00 -7.99
N PRO A 417 48.43 -25.01 -7.14
CA PRO A 417 48.04 -24.85 -5.72
C PRO A 417 47.83 -23.37 -5.26
N GLY A 418 47.32 -23.03 -4.06
CA GLY A 418 46.96 -23.83 -2.89
C GLY A 418 47.62 -23.28 -1.61
N ILE A 419 46.84 -22.75 -0.64
CA ILE A 419 47.31 -22.39 0.72
C ILE A 419 46.33 -22.96 1.76
N MET A 420 46.84 -23.73 2.72
CA MET A 420 46.10 -24.37 3.81
C MET A 420 46.29 -23.67 5.17
N ARG A 421 45.27 -23.79 6.02
CA ARG A 421 45.30 -24.12 7.48
C ARG A 421 43.82 -24.29 7.92
N GLN A 422 43.26 -25.47 8.20
CA GLN A 422 43.61 -26.54 9.18
C GLN A 422 43.46 -26.04 10.63
N GLY A 423 42.73 -26.70 11.54
CA GLY A 423 41.85 -27.91 11.51
C GLY A 423 41.00 -27.92 12.80
N GLY A 424 40.15 -28.88 13.19
CA GLY A 424 39.64 -30.18 12.68
C GLY A 424 38.28 -30.42 13.38
N GLN A 425 37.76 -31.60 13.78
CA GLN A 425 37.90 -33.06 13.54
C GLN A 425 36.72 -33.70 14.35
N ALA A 426 36.11 -34.85 14.08
CA ALA A 426 36.03 -35.77 12.93
C ALA A 426 34.81 -36.71 13.15
N GLY A 427 34.15 -37.21 12.11
CA GLY A 427 32.97 -38.09 12.22
C GLY A 427 32.82 -39.04 11.03
N HIS A 428 32.80 -40.34 11.33
CA HIS A 428 32.87 -41.51 10.46
C HIS A 428 32.15 -41.46 9.08
N ILE A 429 32.81 -41.94 8.03
CA ILE A 429 32.20 -42.22 6.71
C ILE A 429 31.65 -43.65 6.68
N SER A 430 30.47 -43.87 6.11
CA SER A 430 29.97 -45.19 5.70
C SER A 430 29.66 -45.21 4.19
N ARG A 431 29.63 -46.40 3.60
CA ARG A 431 29.83 -46.64 2.16
C ARG A 431 28.53 -47.00 1.44
N GLY A 432 27.88 -45.97 0.87
CA GLY A 432 27.18 -45.97 -0.42
C GLY A 432 26.03 -46.95 -0.70
N GLU A 433 24.84 -46.39 -0.89
CA GLU A 433 23.87 -46.82 -1.92
C GLU A 433 23.51 -45.60 -2.80
N MET A 434 23.12 -45.83 -4.05
CA MET A 434 22.89 -44.76 -5.04
C MET A 434 21.44 -44.24 -5.02
N GLY A 435 21.28 -42.92 -4.95
CA GLY A 435 20.05 -42.21 -5.31
C GLY A 435 20.25 -41.38 -6.59
N ASP A 436 19.16 -41.17 -7.33
CA ASP A 436 19.15 -40.60 -8.69
C ASP A 436 19.67 -39.14 -8.81
N PRO A 437 20.09 -38.71 -10.02
CA PRO A 437 20.84 -37.46 -10.21
C PRO A 437 19.97 -36.20 -10.12
N LEU A 438 20.02 -35.54 -8.96
CA LEU A 438 19.49 -34.18 -8.78
C LEU A 438 20.19 -33.18 -9.72
N HIS A 439 19.41 -32.58 -10.63
CA HIS A 439 19.85 -31.44 -11.44
C HIS A 439 20.01 -30.19 -10.55
N ALA A 440 21.26 -29.81 -10.28
CA ALA A 440 21.57 -28.53 -9.64
C ALA A 440 21.40 -27.37 -10.63
N MET A 441 20.20 -26.77 -10.68
CA MET A 441 20.03 -25.45 -11.32
C MET A 441 20.61 -24.36 -10.41
N SER A 442 21.75 -23.80 -10.80
CA SER A 442 22.25 -22.55 -10.23
C SER A 442 21.52 -21.38 -10.89
N THR A 443 20.48 -20.86 -10.23
CA THR A 443 19.79 -19.63 -10.65
C THR A 443 20.35 -18.43 -9.87
N GLY A 444 21.16 -17.62 -10.56
CA GLY A 444 21.66 -16.36 -10.01
C GLY A 444 20.53 -15.35 -9.78
N GLN A 445 20.64 -14.57 -8.70
CA GLN A 445 19.70 -13.49 -8.39
C GLN A 445 19.71 -12.43 -9.49
N GLY A 446 18.56 -12.25 -10.16
CA GLY A 446 18.31 -11.14 -11.08
C GLY A 446 16.98 -10.48 -10.75
N HIS A 447 16.98 -9.17 -10.53
CA HIS A 447 15.77 -8.43 -10.16
C HIS A 447 14.72 -8.45 -11.30
N THR A 448 13.57 -9.05 -11.01
CA THR A 448 12.41 -9.13 -11.89
C THR A 448 11.66 -7.80 -11.95
N ALA A 449 12.10 -6.89 -12.81
CA ALA A 449 11.35 -5.67 -13.17
C ALA A 449 10.95 -5.61 -14.66
N HIS A 450 11.82 -6.06 -15.57
CA HIS A 450 11.53 -6.10 -17.01
C HIS A 450 12.18 -7.30 -17.72
N GLN A 451 11.51 -8.45 -17.67
CA GLN A 451 11.65 -9.47 -18.72
C GLN A 451 10.51 -9.28 -19.72
N PRO A 452 10.74 -9.34 -21.06
CA PRO A 452 9.65 -9.55 -22.00
C PRO A 452 9.03 -10.93 -21.72
N PRO A 453 7.72 -11.13 -21.95
CA PRO A 453 7.05 -12.36 -21.56
C PRO A 453 7.64 -13.56 -22.31
N MET A 454 8.33 -14.45 -21.59
CA MET A 454 8.68 -15.77 -22.10
C MET A 454 7.39 -16.56 -22.30
N ASN A 455 7.21 -17.14 -23.49
CA ASN A 455 6.11 -18.08 -23.76
C ASN A 455 6.41 -19.43 -23.08
N SER A 456 6.17 -19.52 -21.76
CA SER A 456 5.75 -20.79 -21.16
C SER A 456 4.33 -21.11 -21.65
N ALA A 457 4.09 -22.37 -22.00
CA ALA A 457 2.92 -22.86 -22.74
C ALA A 457 1.59 -22.19 -22.35
N ARG A 458 1.14 -21.23 -23.18
CA ARG A 458 -0.17 -20.59 -23.04
C ARG A 458 -1.27 -21.58 -23.43
N GLN A 459 -2.06 -22.04 -22.47
CA GLN A 459 -3.46 -22.34 -22.77
C GLN A 459 -4.16 -21.00 -23.11
N PRO A 460 -4.95 -20.92 -24.19
CA PRO A 460 -5.58 -19.68 -24.60
C PRO A 460 -6.81 -19.37 -23.73
N GLY A 461 -6.75 -18.32 -22.91
CA GLY A 461 -7.94 -17.75 -22.26
C GLY A 461 -7.69 -17.08 -20.91
N LEU A 462 -6.94 -17.72 -20.01
CA LEU A 462 -6.85 -17.31 -18.61
C LEU A 462 -5.74 -16.27 -18.33
N THR A 463 -6.04 -15.32 -17.46
CA THR A 463 -5.08 -14.38 -16.85
C THR A 463 -4.18 -15.08 -15.84
N SER A 464 -3.04 -14.47 -15.49
CA SER A 464 -2.13 -15.01 -14.47
C SER A 464 -2.80 -15.20 -13.10
N ALA A 465 -3.75 -14.35 -12.71
CA ALA A 465 -4.49 -14.49 -11.47
C ALA A 465 -5.47 -15.68 -11.50
N GLN A 466 -6.15 -15.90 -12.63
CA GLN A 466 -7.01 -17.07 -12.84
C GLN A 466 -6.21 -18.38 -12.89
N MET A 467 -5.02 -18.38 -13.50
CA MET A 467 -4.11 -19.52 -13.49
C MET A 467 -3.63 -19.87 -12.08
N ASN A 468 -3.26 -18.87 -11.28
CA ASN A 468 -2.88 -19.08 -9.88
C ASN A 468 -4.06 -19.64 -9.07
N LEU A 469 -5.27 -19.07 -9.22
CA LEU A 469 -6.48 -19.60 -8.57
C LEU A 469 -6.75 -21.07 -8.96
N LYS A 470 -6.65 -21.41 -10.24
CA LYS A 470 -6.79 -22.81 -10.70
C LYS A 470 -5.76 -23.72 -10.01
N SER A 471 -4.50 -23.31 -9.95
CA SER A 471 -3.46 -24.07 -9.24
C SER A 471 -3.74 -24.21 -7.74
N SER A 472 -4.32 -23.20 -7.08
CA SER A 472 -4.75 -23.28 -5.67
C SER A 472 -5.93 -24.23 -5.48
N ILE A 473 -6.88 -24.26 -6.42
CA ILE A 473 -8.02 -25.19 -6.43
C ILE A 473 -7.54 -26.64 -6.63
N ASP A 474 -6.69 -26.88 -7.64
CA ASP A 474 -6.14 -28.21 -7.93
C ASP A 474 -5.33 -28.77 -6.73
N TYR A 475 -4.50 -27.93 -6.10
CA TYR A 475 -3.79 -28.29 -4.87
C TYR A 475 -4.73 -28.57 -3.69
N SER A 476 -5.84 -27.82 -3.58
CA SER A 476 -6.86 -28.06 -2.56
C SER A 476 -7.54 -29.41 -2.76
N PHE A 477 -7.82 -29.82 -4.01
CA PHE A 477 -8.39 -31.14 -4.28
C PHE A 477 -7.47 -32.29 -3.90
N THR A 478 -6.17 -32.23 -4.22
CA THR A 478 -5.21 -33.26 -3.79
C THR A 478 -5.14 -33.35 -2.27
N THR A 479 -5.10 -32.19 -1.59
CA THR A 479 -5.05 -32.11 -0.13
C THR A 479 -6.32 -32.66 0.54
N MET A 480 -7.50 -32.41 -0.05
CA MET A 480 -8.76 -32.99 0.41
C MET A 480 -8.80 -34.52 0.23
N GLU A 481 -8.35 -35.05 -0.91
CA GLU A 481 -8.35 -36.50 -1.17
C GLU A 481 -7.38 -37.25 -0.24
N ASP A 482 -6.20 -36.68 0.04
CA ASP A 482 -5.26 -37.26 1.01
C ASP A 482 -5.78 -37.12 2.45
N SER A 483 -6.48 -36.03 2.79
CA SER A 483 -7.14 -35.87 4.09
C SER A 483 -8.28 -36.89 4.29
N MET A 484 -9.09 -37.15 3.25
CA MET A 484 -10.13 -38.19 3.27
C MET A 484 -9.54 -39.59 3.50
N ARG A 485 -8.45 -39.95 2.81
CA ARG A 485 -7.74 -41.23 3.03
C ARG A 485 -7.20 -41.36 4.45
N ASN A 486 -6.64 -40.28 5.00
CA ASN A 486 -6.11 -40.27 6.37
C ASN A 486 -7.18 -40.51 7.44
N LEU A 487 -8.46 -40.24 7.18
CA LEU A 487 -9.56 -40.54 8.13
C LEU A 487 -9.91 -42.03 8.22
N ASP A 488 -9.64 -42.82 7.18
CA ASP A 488 -9.96 -44.25 7.17
C ASP A 488 -9.00 -45.10 8.02
N GLU A 489 -7.85 -44.54 8.41
CA GLU A 489 -6.89 -45.18 9.31
C GLU A 489 -7.34 -45.05 10.78
N LYS A 490 -7.78 -46.16 11.39
CA LYS A 490 -8.06 -46.19 12.85
C LYS A 490 -6.82 -45.80 13.66
N HIS A 491 -6.88 -44.65 14.33
CA HIS A 491 -5.84 -44.22 15.28
C HIS A 491 -6.09 -44.88 16.65
N GLN A 492 -5.14 -45.68 17.13
CA GLN A 492 -5.32 -46.47 18.34
C GLN A 492 -4.52 -45.87 19.51
N LEU A 493 -5.23 -45.30 20.48
CA LEU A 493 -4.67 -44.70 21.68
C LEU A 493 -4.79 -45.67 22.86
N ASN A 494 -3.67 -46.00 23.47
CA ASN A 494 -3.63 -46.79 24.72
C ASN A 494 -3.65 -45.81 25.90
N ILE A 495 -4.85 -45.52 26.42
CA ILE A 495 -5.09 -44.63 27.57
C ILE A 495 -5.38 -45.51 28.80
N GLY A 496 -4.90 -45.12 29.99
CA GLY A 496 -5.19 -45.81 31.24
C GLY A 496 -6.52 -45.37 31.87
N ASP A 497 -7.01 -46.15 32.84
CA ASP A 497 -8.20 -45.83 33.64
C ASP A 497 -7.88 -44.97 34.89
N ASP A 498 -6.65 -44.45 35.00
CA ASP A 498 -6.25 -43.57 36.10
C ASP A 498 -6.80 -42.14 35.95
N GLU A 499 -6.98 -41.44 37.08
CA GLU A 499 -7.60 -40.10 37.10
C GLU A 499 -6.85 -39.08 36.21
N ALA A 500 -5.52 -39.17 36.11
CA ALA A 500 -4.73 -38.28 35.24
C ALA A 500 -4.95 -38.61 33.75
N SER A 501 -5.01 -39.89 33.38
CA SER A 501 -5.40 -40.34 32.04
C SER A 501 -6.85 -39.95 31.68
N LEU A 502 -7.79 -40.04 32.61
CA LEU A 502 -9.18 -39.62 32.42
C LEU A 502 -9.32 -38.10 32.24
N GLN A 503 -8.61 -37.31 33.06
CA GLN A 503 -8.55 -35.85 32.89
C GLN A 503 -7.85 -35.46 31.60
N TRP A 504 -6.75 -36.14 31.21
CA TRP A 504 -6.10 -35.93 29.92
C TRP A 504 -7.06 -36.23 28.77
N ARG A 505 -7.74 -37.37 28.78
CA ARG A 505 -8.73 -37.77 27.76
C ARG A 505 -9.82 -36.73 27.62
N LYS A 506 -10.39 -36.27 28.73
CA LYS A 506 -11.41 -35.22 28.76
C LYS A 506 -10.87 -33.95 28.12
N ASN A 507 -9.72 -33.45 28.59
CA ASN A 507 -9.07 -32.24 28.09
C ASN A 507 -8.75 -32.32 26.59
N GLU A 508 -8.29 -33.47 26.09
CA GLU A 508 -7.92 -33.67 24.70
C GLU A 508 -9.16 -33.70 23.78
N ILE A 509 -10.26 -34.36 24.18
CA ILE A 509 -11.56 -34.26 23.49
C ILE A 509 -11.99 -32.79 23.41
N ASP A 510 -11.92 -32.12 24.55
CA ASP A 510 -12.34 -30.74 24.74
C ASP A 510 -11.53 -29.74 23.89
N LEU A 511 -10.24 -29.97 23.75
CA LEU A 511 -9.32 -29.15 22.94
C LEU A 511 -9.56 -29.38 21.45
N ASN A 512 -9.64 -30.65 21.03
CA ASN A 512 -9.86 -30.98 19.61
C ASN A 512 -11.25 -30.55 19.13
N ARG A 513 -12.29 -30.60 19.99
CA ARG A 513 -13.61 -30.01 19.67
C ARG A 513 -13.47 -28.51 19.39
N GLN A 514 -12.88 -27.73 20.30
CA GLN A 514 -12.73 -26.28 20.09
C GLN A 514 -11.85 -25.95 18.87
N MET A 515 -10.82 -26.75 18.60
CA MET A 515 -10.02 -26.63 17.38
C MET A 515 -10.88 -26.81 16.13
N VAL A 516 -11.67 -27.88 16.06
CA VAL A 516 -12.59 -28.16 14.94
C VAL A 516 -13.61 -27.03 14.76
N GLU A 517 -14.22 -26.51 15.83
CA GLU A 517 -15.13 -25.36 15.77
C GLU A 517 -14.45 -24.07 15.23
N SER A 518 -13.20 -23.83 15.62
CA SER A 518 -12.40 -22.70 15.13
C SER A 518 -12.11 -22.82 13.63
N GLN A 519 -11.64 -23.99 13.18
CA GLN A 519 -11.37 -24.23 11.77
C GLN A 519 -12.65 -24.19 10.93
N MET A 520 -13.76 -24.72 11.46
CA MET A 520 -15.09 -24.62 10.86
C MET A 520 -15.50 -23.17 10.60
N SER A 521 -15.29 -22.31 11.60
CA SER A 521 -15.62 -20.89 11.53
C SER A 521 -14.73 -20.16 10.51
N ALA A 522 -13.44 -20.49 10.43
CA ALA A 522 -12.54 -19.94 9.42
C ALA A 522 -12.98 -20.32 7.99
N MET A 523 -13.38 -21.59 7.79
CA MET A 523 -13.88 -22.07 6.50
C MET A 523 -15.25 -21.47 6.16
N ALA A 524 -16.15 -21.29 7.13
CA ALA A 524 -17.44 -20.60 6.92
C ALA A 524 -17.23 -19.15 6.48
N ALA A 525 -16.33 -18.41 7.13
CA ALA A 525 -15.96 -17.06 6.72
C ALA A 525 -15.31 -17.01 5.33
N ALA A 526 -14.44 -17.97 5.00
CA ALA A 526 -13.82 -18.07 3.68
C ALA A 526 -14.86 -18.38 2.57
N THR A 527 -15.79 -19.31 2.80
CA THR A 527 -16.93 -19.58 1.90
C THR A 527 -17.77 -18.33 1.68
N ALA A 528 -18.12 -17.60 2.75
CA ALA A 528 -18.85 -16.34 2.65
C ALA A 528 -18.08 -15.27 1.84
N GLY A 529 -16.75 -15.22 1.99
CA GLY A 529 -15.86 -14.37 1.20
C GLY A 529 -15.87 -14.72 -0.29
N ILE A 530 -15.78 -16.01 -0.65
CA ILE A 530 -15.86 -16.48 -2.04
C ILE A 530 -17.18 -16.05 -2.69
N ILE A 531 -18.32 -16.26 -2.02
CA ILE A 531 -19.64 -15.83 -2.54
C ILE A 531 -19.66 -14.30 -2.74
N THR A 532 -19.07 -13.56 -1.78
CA THR A 532 -19.12 -12.09 -1.74
C THR A 532 -18.25 -11.43 -2.80
N GLN A 533 -17.08 -11.99 -3.11
CA GLN A 533 -16.16 -11.50 -4.13
C GLN A 533 -16.53 -11.97 -5.56
N SER A 534 -17.41 -12.95 -5.69
CA SER A 534 -17.84 -13.51 -7.00
C SER A 534 -18.98 -12.73 -7.67
N ASN A 535 -19.07 -11.41 -7.45
CA ASN A 535 -20.28 -10.63 -7.76
C ASN A 535 -20.30 -10.03 -9.18
N ASP A 536 -19.20 -9.43 -9.64
CA ASP A 536 -19.07 -8.83 -10.98
C ASP A 536 -17.88 -9.47 -11.72
N PRO A 537 -18.06 -10.10 -12.90
CA PRO A 537 -16.97 -10.70 -13.69
C PRO A 537 -15.79 -9.77 -13.98
N ASN A 538 -16.01 -8.46 -14.09
CA ASN A 538 -14.99 -7.47 -14.43
C ASN A 538 -14.25 -6.92 -13.19
N GLU A 539 -14.82 -7.07 -11.99
CA GLU A 539 -14.21 -6.64 -10.72
C GLU A 539 -13.72 -7.82 -9.84
N ARG A 540 -13.81 -9.09 -10.29
CA ARG A 540 -13.37 -10.26 -9.50
C ARG A 540 -11.87 -10.21 -9.21
N ASP A 541 -11.51 -9.97 -7.96
CA ASP A 541 -10.15 -10.21 -7.48
C ASP A 541 -9.93 -11.71 -7.24
N TYR A 542 -9.48 -12.41 -8.30
CA TYR A 542 -9.13 -13.82 -8.25
C TYR A 542 -8.03 -14.15 -7.22
N THR A 543 -7.22 -13.17 -6.77
CA THR A 543 -6.22 -13.39 -5.72
C THR A 543 -6.85 -13.40 -4.33
N VAL A 544 -7.88 -12.59 -4.09
CA VAL A 544 -8.70 -12.66 -2.87
C VAL A 544 -9.44 -13.98 -2.81
N ILE A 545 -10.09 -14.40 -3.91
CA ILE A 545 -10.74 -15.71 -4.01
C ILE A 545 -9.71 -16.83 -3.75
N GLY A 546 -8.52 -16.77 -4.37
CA GLY A 546 -7.43 -17.70 -4.12
C GLY A 546 -7.04 -17.79 -2.65
N SER A 547 -6.92 -16.66 -1.95
CA SER A 547 -6.62 -16.63 -0.50
C SER A 547 -7.70 -17.32 0.34
N HIS A 548 -8.98 -17.21 -0.05
CA HIS A 548 -10.07 -17.94 0.61
C HIS A 548 -10.02 -19.45 0.32
N VAL A 549 -9.65 -19.86 -0.90
CA VAL A 549 -9.42 -21.28 -1.26
C VAL A 549 -8.29 -21.88 -0.42
N THR A 550 -7.14 -21.21 -0.32
CA THR A 550 -6.02 -21.67 0.53
C THR A 550 -6.43 -21.69 2.01
N THR A 551 -7.26 -20.75 2.45
CA THR A 551 -7.84 -20.75 3.81
C THR A 551 -8.73 -21.97 4.06
N ILE A 552 -9.55 -22.39 3.08
CA ILE A 552 -10.35 -23.61 3.19
C ILE A 552 -9.44 -24.85 3.28
N SER A 553 -8.50 -25.00 2.35
CA SER A 553 -7.62 -26.19 2.28
C SER A 553 -6.75 -26.38 3.54
N SER A 554 -6.09 -25.31 4.00
CA SER A 554 -5.23 -25.37 5.19
C SER A 554 -5.98 -25.69 6.47
N ASN A 555 -7.15 -25.08 6.69
CA ASN A 555 -7.98 -25.36 7.86
C ASN A 555 -8.68 -26.73 7.78
N MET A 556 -9.02 -27.22 6.59
CA MET A 556 -9.56 -28.56 6.37
C MET A 556 -8.59 -29.64 6.87
N THR A 557 -7.31 -29.54 6.49
CA THR A 557 -6.28 -30.51 6.87
C THR A 557 -6.12 -30.58 8.40
N GLU A 558 -6.13 -29.43 9.09
CA GLU A 558 -5.98 -29.39 10.55
C GLU A 558 -7.24 -29.89 11.27
N MET A 559 -8.42 -29.52 10.76
CA MET A 559 -9.70 -30.04 11.24
C MET A 559 -9.77 -31.57 11.12
N THR A 560 -9.30 -32.13 10.00
CA THR A 560 -9.23 -33.59 9.79
C THR A 560 -8.37 -34.29 10.84
N LYS A 561 -7.22 -33.71 11.24
CA LYS A 561 -6.40 -34.25 12.34
C LYS A 561 -7.17 -34.24 13.66
N GLY A 562 -7.83 -33.11 13.98
CA GLY A 562 -8.63 -32.97 15.20
C GLY A 562 -9.80 -33.96 15.26
N ILE A 563 -10.45 -34.21 14.12
CA ILE A 563 -11.55 -35.17 14.01
C ILE A 563 -11.03 -36.61 14.12
N LYS A 564 -9.87 -36.95 13.54
CA LYS A 564 -9.22 -38.26 13.74
C LYS A 564 -8.89 -38.50 15.21
N MET A 565 -8.45 -37.46 15.94
CA MET A 565 -8.21 -37.53 17.38
C MET A 565 -9.52 -37.70 18.17
N LEU A 566 -10.55 -36.90 17.89
CA LEU A 566 -11.88 -37.03 18.51
C LEU A 566 -12.48 -38.44 18.30
N ALA A 567 -12.45 -38.93 17.06
CA ALA A 567 -12.97 -40.26 16.70
C ALA A 567 -12.22 -41.40 17.42
N ALA A 568 -10.94 -41.22 17.74
CA ALA A 568 -10.15 -42.18 18.52
C ALA A 568 -10.37 -42.08 20.03
N LEU A 569 -10.83 -40.92 20.54
CA LEU A 569 -11.09 -40.67 21.96
C LEU A 569 -12.53 -41.03 22.36
N LEU A 570 -13.49 -40.96 21.43
CA LEU A 570 -14.88 -41.39 21.61
C LEU A 570 -14.98 -42.90 21.87
N GLU A 571 -15.77 -43.28 22.88
CA GLU A 571 -15.93 -44.69 23.31
C GLU A 571 -17.00 -45.45 22.52
N GLU A 572 -17.93 -44.74 21.86
CA GLU A 572 -19.00 -45.34 21.06
C GLU A 572 -18.57 -45.48 19.58
N GLU A 573 -18.52 -46.72 19.07
CA GLU A 573 -18.10 -46.99 17.69
C GLU A 573 -19.04 -46.35 16.65
N ASP A 574 -20.36 -46.30 16.94
CA ASP A 574 -21.35 -45.61 16.11
C ASP A 574 -21.14 -44.08 16.12
N GLY A 575 -20.81 -43.49 17.27
CA GLY A 575 -20.53 -42.04 17.39
C GLY A 575 -19.26 -41.62 16.66
N SER A 576 -18.21 -42.46 16.74
CA SER A 576 -16.95 -42.30 16.01
C SER A 576 -17.15 -42.33 14.49
N GLN A 577 -17.90 -43.32 13.99
CA GLN A 577 -18.15 -43.46 12.55
C GLN A 577 -19.02 -42.31 11.99
N ASN A 578 -20.10 -41.94 12.71
CA ASN A 578 -20.95 -40.80 12.32
C ASN A 578 -20.17 -39.48 12.21
N LEU A 579 -19.19 -39.26 13.10
CA LEU A 579 -18.33 -38.08 13.05
C LEU A 579 -17.43 -38.07 11.80
N ILE A 580 -16.83 -39.21 11.46
CA ILE A 580 -15.97 -39.36 10.28
C ILE A 580 -16.79 -39.16 8.99
N ASP A 581 -17.98 -39.74 8.90
CA ASP A 581 -18.79 -39.66 7.68
C ASP A 581 -19.36 -38.25 7.45
N ALA A 582 -19.86 -37.57 8.49
CA ALA A 582 -20.24 -36.16 8.40
C ALA A 582 -19.08 -35.24 7.94
N THR A 583 -17.84 -35.61 8.28
CA THR A 583 -16.63 -34.89 7.86
C THR A 583 -16.30 -35.12 6.39
N LYS A 584 -16.49 -36.35 5.90
CA LYS A 584 -16.34 -36.69 4.47
C LYS A 584 -17.39 -35.99 3.62
N ASP A 585 -18.65 -35.99 4.04
CA ASP A 585 -19.74 -35.26 3.38
C ASP A 585 -19.44 -33.77 3.28
N MET A 586 -18.89 -33.18 4.34
CA MET A 586 -18.49 -31.77 4.32
C MET A 586 -17.30 -31.52 3.37
N MET A 587 -16.28 -32.37 3.35
CA MET A 587 -15.19 -32.27 2.35
C MET A 587 -15.72 -32.36 0.91
N MET A 588 -16.69 -33.22 0.64
CA MET A 588 -17.35 -33.29 -0.68
C MET A 588 -18.13 -32.00 -1.00
N ALA A 589 -18.85 -31.42 -0.03
CA ALA A 589 -19.53 -30.15 -0.24
C ALA A 589 -18.56 -28.97 -0.52
N PHE A 590 -17.38 -28.96 0.12
CA PHE A 590 -16.32 -28.00 -0.22
C PHE A 590 -15.70 -28.27 -1.60
N LYS A 591 -15.55 -29.53 -2.01
CA LYS A 591 -15.10 -29.89 -3.37
C LYS A 591 -16.09 -29.38 -4.44
N ASP A 592 -17.39 -29.51 -4.20
CA ASP A 592 -18.44 -28.91 -5.04
C ASP A 592 -18.33 -27.38 -5.11
N LEU A 593 -18.13 -26.71 -3.97
CA LEU A 593 -17.97 -25.25 -3.90
C LEU A 593 -16.75 -24.76 -4.69
N LEU A 594 -15.61 -25.42 -4.54
CA LEU A 594 -14.38 -25.05 -5.25
C LEU A 594 -14.48 -25.29 -6.77
N ASN A 595 -15.18 -26.35 -7.19
CA ASN A 595 -15.52 -26.56 -8.61
C ASN A 595 -16.40 -25.42 -9.15
N ALA A 596 -17.43 -25.01 -8.40
CA ALA A 596 -18.32 -23.90 -8.79
C ALA A 596 -17.64 -22.51 -8.74
N ALA A 597 -16.51 -22.38 -8.04
CA ALA A 597 -15.68 -21.18 -7.99
C ALA A 597 -14.56 -21.16 -9.05
N SER A 598 -14.45 -22.21 -9.88
CA SER A 598 -13.43 -22.33 -10.93
C SER A 598 -13.57 -21.24 -12.01
N PRO A 599 -12.47 -20.67 -12.53
CA PRO A 599 -12.53 -19.70 -13.63
C PRO A 599 -12.92 -20.30 -14.99
N GLU A 600 -13.05 -21.62 -15.11
CA GLU A 600 -13.37 -22.32 -16.38
C GLU A 600 -14.84 -22.69 -16.55
N THR A 601 -15.66 -22.66 -15.48
CA THR A 601 -17.09 -22.93 -15.57
C THR A 601 -17.81 -21.70 -16.12
N GLU A 602 -18.34 -21.77 -17.35
CA GLU A 602 -19.30 -20.78 -17.86
C GLU A 602 -20.46 -20.63 -16.88
N GLU A 603 -20.86 -19.38 -16.64
CA GLU A 603 -21.43 -18.96 -15.37
C GLU A 603 -22.73 -19.67 -14.97
N ASN A 604 -22.73 -20.23 -13.75
CA ASN A 604 -23.94 -20.33 -12.95
C ASN A 604 -23.68 -19.85 -11.52
N ARG A 605 -23.85 -18.55 -11.27
CA ARG A 605 -23.85 -17.96 -9.92
C ARG A 605 -24.86 -18.64 -8.97
N GLN A 606 -25.91 -19.26 -9.53
CA GLN A 606 -26.85 -20.11 -8.80
C GLN A 606 -26.24 -21.45 -8.34
N GLU A 607 -25.34 -22.06 -9.12
CA GLU A 607 -24.63 -23.28 -8.72
C GLU A 607 -23.65 -22.99 -7.57
N LEU A 608 -22.92 -21.87 -7.62
CA LEU A 608 -22.06 -21.43 -6.50
C LEU A 608 -22.87 -21.22 -5.21
N LEU A 609 -24.04 -20.56 -5.29
CA LEU A 609 -24.93 -20.40 -4.14
C LEU A 609 -25.53 -21.74 -3.67
N SER A 610 -25.82 -22.67 -4.58
CA SER A 610 -26.29 -24.02 -4.26
C SER A 610 -25.22 -24.84 -3.54
N ALA A 611 -23.98 -24.84 -4.02
CA ALA A 611 -22.84 -25.49 -3.37
C ALA A 611 -22.54 -24.89 -1.99
N ALA A 612 -22.63 -23.57 -1.83
CA ALA A 612 -22.53 -22.92 -0.52
C ALA A 612 -23.62 -23.36 0.47
N ASN A 613 -24.86 -23.59 0.00
CA ASN A 613 -25.92 -24.14 0.84
C ASN A 613 -25.61 -25.58 1.30
N LYS A 614 -25.08 -26.44 0.40
CA LYS A 614 -24.61 -27.79 0.77
C LYS A 614 -23.53 -27.75 1.84
N VAL A 615 -22.57 -26.82 1.72
CA VAL A 615 -21.52 -26.60 2.74
C VAL A 615 -22.16 -26.28 4.08
N ALA A 616 -23.09 -25.31 4.14
CA ALA A 616 -23.76 -24.94 5.39
C ALA A 616 -24.55 -26.10 6.04
N GLU A 617 -25.18 -26.95 5.22
CA GLU A 617 -25.91 -28.13 5.67
C GLU A 617 -24.97 -29.20 6.25
N ALA A 618 -23.86 -29.50 5.57
CA ALA A 618 -22.85 -30.43 6.07
C ALA A 618 -22.10 -29.91 7.31
N GLN A 619 -21.82 -28.60 7.38
CA GLN A 619 -21.28 -27.95 8.58
C GLN A 619 -22.23 -28.15 9.78
N SER A 620 -23.53 -27.94 9.57
CA SER A 620 -24.54 -28.12 10.62
C SER A 620 -24.66 -29.57 11.09
N ALA A 621 -24.59 -30.53 10.16
CA ALA A 621 -24.56 -31.96 10.48
C ALA A 621 -23.33 -32.35 11.32
N LEU A 622 -22.16 -31.80 11.02
CA LEU A 622 -20.93 -32.07 11.79
C LEU A 622 -20.96 -31.45 13.20
N PHE A 623 -21.55 -30.27 13.38
CA PHE A 623 -21.82 -29.73 14.73
C PHE A 623 -22.73 -30.65 15.55
N GLN A 624 -23.79 -31.19 14.93
CA GLN A 624 -24.68 -32.16 15.57
C GLN A 624 -23.95 -33.47 15.92
N ALA A 625 -23.15 -34.01 15.00
CA ALA A 625 -22.37 -35.24 15.21
C ALA A 625 -21.36 -35.10 16.36
N MET A 626 -20.71 -33.95 16.52
CA MET A 626 -19.82 -33.66 17.65
C MET A 626 -20.56 -33.58 19.01
N SER A 627 -21.89 -33.65 19.05
CA SER A 627 -22.73 -33.25 20.20
C SER A 627 -22.40 -31.84 20.70
N SER A 628 -21.92 -30.98 19.80
CA SER A 628 -21.65 -29.58 20.09
C SER A 628 -22.76 -28.75 19.49
N THR A 629 -23.80 -28.52 20.29
CA THR A 629 -24.48 -27.23 20.17
C THR A 629 -23.44 -26.19 20.54
N GLY A 630 -22.86 -25.54 19.53
CA GLY A 630 -22.05 -24.35 19.76
C GLY A 630 -22.82 -23.36 20.63
N TYR A 631 -22.13 -22.53 21.40
CA TYR A 631 -22.62 -21.75 22.57
C TYR A 631 -23.85 -20.81 22.39
N MET A 632 -24.59 -20.91 21.29
CA MET A 632 -25.86 -20.23 21.06
C MET A 632 -27.04 -21.21 21.06
N GLU A 633 -28.15 -20.75 21.66
CA GLU A 633 -29.44 -21.41 21.59
C GLU A 633 -29.93 -21.55 20.13
N PRO A 634 -30.51 -22.69 19.70
CA PRO A 634 -31.00 -22.88 18.33
C PRO A 634 -31.94 -21.77 17.84
N GLY A 635 -32.76 -21.21 18.74
CA GLY A 635 -33.65 -20.09 18.44
C GLY A 635 -32.93 -18.82 17.96
N PHE A 636 -31.65 -18.60 18.31
CA PHE A 636 -30.87 -17.47 17.78
C PHE A 636 -30.56 -17.64 16.29
N GLN A 637 -30.18 -18.85 15.88
CA GLN A 637 -29.87 -19.19 14.48
C GLN A 637 -31.13 -19.11 13.61
N ASP A 638 -32.25 -19.64 14.11
CA ASP A 638 -33.55 -19.53 13.45
C ASP A 638 -33.99 -18.07 13.27
N THR A 639 -33.83 -17.24 14.31
CA THR A 639 -34.14 -15.80 14.26
C THR A 639 -33.28 -15.07 13.24
N LEU A 640 -31.98 -15.36 13.19
CA LEU A 640 -31.05 -14.80 12.20
C LEU A 640 -31.49 -15.14 10.76
N MET A 641 -31.88 -16.40 10.53
CA MET A 641 -32.39 -16.87 9.24
C MET A 641 -33.75 -16.26 8.88
N GLN A 642 -34.64 -16.04 9.85
CA GLN A 642 -35.92 -15.34 9.65
C GLN A 642 -35.70 -13.87 9.24
N LEU A 643 -34.76 -13.17 9.88
CA LEU A 643 -34.41 -11.78 9.53
C LEU A 643 -33.83 -11.68 8.11
N ALA A 644 -32.93 -12.59 7.70
CA ALA A 644 -32.42 -12.62 6.33
C ALA A 644 -33.52 -12.90 5.29
N LYS A 645 -34.48 -13.79 5.60
CA LYS A 645 -35.68 -14.00 4.77
C LYS A 645 -36.58 -12.76 4.71
N ALA A 646 -36.69 -11.99 5.79
CA ALA A 646 -37.45 -10.74 5.80
C ALA A 646 -36.81 -9.69 4.86
N VAL A 647 -35.47 -9.58 4.83
CA VAL A 647 -34.75 -8.76 3.85
C VAL A 647 -35.04 -9.23 2.42
N ALA A 648 -34.99 -10.54 2.15
CA ALA A 648 -35.30 -11.10 0.84
C ALA A 648 -36.73 -10.78 0.36
N ASN A 649 -37.72 -10.91 1.25
CA ASN A 649 -39.11 -10.57 0.95
C ASN A 649 -39.30 -9.07 0.68
N ALA A 650 -38.65 -8.19 1.46
CA ALA A 650 -38.68 -6.75 1.24
C ALA A 650 -38.02 -6.36 -0.10
N THR A 651 -36.88 -6.97 -0.45
CA THR A 651 -36.20 -6.75 -1.73
C THR A 651 -37.07 -7.22 -2.90
N ALA A 652 -37.78 -8.35 -2.77
CA ALA A 652 -38.70 -8.81 -3.81
C ALA A 652 -39.78 -7.76 -4.12
N THR A 653 -40.36 -7.12 -3.10
CA THR A 653 -41.30 -6.00 -3.26
C THR A 653 -40.64 -4.79 -3.93
N LEU A 654 -39.42 -4.42 -3.52
CA LEU A 654 -38.66 -3.32 -4.14
C LEU A 654 -38.42 -3.58 -5.65
N VAL A 655 -38.04 -4.81 -6.01
CA VAL A 655 -37.78 -5.20 -7.41
C VAL A 655 -39.05 -5.19 -8.25
N LEU A 656 -40.19 -5.58 -7.69
CA LEU A 656 -41.49 -5.45 -8.35
C LEU A 656 -41.86 -3.97 -8.59
N ASN A 657 -41.69 -3.12 -7.59
CA ASN A 657 -41.96 -1.68 -7.72
C ASN A 657 -41.01 -1.00 -8.73
N SER A 658 -39.74 -1.42 -8.77
CA SER A 658 -38.74 -0.92 -9.72
C SER A 658 -39.05 -1.37 -11.16
N LYS A 659 -39.61 -2.58 -11.35
CA LYS A 659 -40.12 -3.02 -12.67
C LYS A 659 -41.33 -2.20 -13.12
N ASN A 660 -42.20 -1.79 -12.20
CA ASN A 660 -43.31 -0.89 -12.51
C ASN A 660 -42.79 0.50 -12.92
N VAL A 661 -41.77 1.05 -12.26
CA VAL A 661 -41.07 2.27 -12.72
C VAL A 661 -40.47 2.08 -14.11
N ALA A 662 -39.71 1.00 -14.34
CA ALA A 662 -39.08 0.72 -15.63
C ALA A 662 -40.10 0.61 -16.78
N SER A 663 -41.31 0.12 -16.51
CA SER A 663 -42.39 0.06 -17.52
C SER A 663 -42.95 1.44 -17.93
N THR A 664 -42.70 2.49 -17.13
CA THR A 664 -43.06 3.89 -17.46
C THR A 664 -41.92 4.69 -18.08
N ALA A 665 -40.68 4.19 -18.06
CA ALA A 665 -39.53 4.89 -18.61
C ALA A 665 -39.58 4.93 -20.15
N GLU A 666 -39.52 6.13 -20.74
CA GLU A 666 -39.56 6.33 -22.20
C GLU A 666 -38.30 5.79 -22.89
N GLU A 667 -37.12 6.00 -22.29
CA GLU A 667 -35.84 5.55 -22.81
C GLU A 667 -35.55 4.07 -22.50
N GLU A 668 -35.20 3.30 -23.54
CA GLU A 668 -34.87 1.87 -23.42
C GLU A 668 -33.59 1.62 -22.60
N GLU A 669 -32.60 2.52 -22.70
CA GLU A 669 -31.36 2.46 -21.92
C GLU A 669 -31.65 2.60 -20.41
N MET A 670 -32.44 3.61 -20.03
CA MET A 670 -32.81 3.88 -18.64
C MET A 670 -33.72 2.76 -18.07
N ARG A 671 -34.63 2.21 -18.90
CA ARG A 671 -35.43 1.01 -18.55
C ARG A 671 -34.54 -0.19 -18.24
N ASN A 672 -33.56 -0.46 -19.10
CA ASN A 672 -32.62 -1.57 -18.93
C ASN A 672 -31.70 -1.34 -17.70
N GLN A 673 -31.32 -0.09 -17.42
CA GLN A 673 -30.55 0.28 -16.24
C GLN A 673 -31.31 0.00 -14.93
N VAL A 674 -32.57 0.42 -14.81
CA VAL A 674 -33.40 0.14 -13.61
C VAL A 674 -33.62 -1.36 -13.43
N ILE A 675 -33.88 -2.10 -14.51
CA ILE A 675 -34.03 -3.57 -14.45
C ILE A 675 -32.71 -4.26 -14.05
N GLY A 676 -31.58 -3.76 -14.56
CA GLY A 676 -30.24 -4.25 -14.22
C GLY A 676 -29.91 -4.07 -12.74
N GLU A 677 -30.05 -2.84 -12.21
CA GLU A 677 -29.81 -2.56 -10.79
C GLU A 677 -30.78 -3.31 -9.87
N ALA A 678 -32.06 -3.43 -10.25
CA ALA A 678 -33.04 -4.21 -9.48
C ALA A 678 -32.69 -5.71 -9.47
N THR A 679 -32.22 -6.25 -10.59
CA THR A 679 -31.77 -7.65 -10.68
C THR A 679 -30.49 -7.87 -9.85
N ASN A 680 -29.54 -6.93 -9.88
CA ASN A 680 -28.34 -6.95 -9.04
C ASN A 680 -28.71 -6.89 -7.54
N CYS A 681 -29.68 -6.06 -7.15
CA CYS A 681 -30.20 -6.00 -5.78
C CYS A 681 -30.81 -7.34 -5.32
N ALA A 682 -31.55 -8.04 -6.19
CA ALA A 682 -32.07 -9.39 -5.90
C ALA A 682 -30.96 -10.43 -5.75
N LEU A 683 -29.93 -10.39 -6.60
CA LEU A 683 -28.76 -11.26 -6.51
C LEU A 683 -27.97 -11.03 -5.23
N ASN A 684 -27.73 -9.77 -4.84
CA ASN A 684 -27.02 -9.42 -3.61
C ASN A 684 -27.81 -9.83 -2.36
N THR A 685 -29.13 -9.76 -2.40
CA THR A 685 -29.98 -10.24 -1.30
C THR A 685 -30.01 -11.78 -1.24
N SER A 686 -29.97 -12.46 -2.38
CA SER A 686 -29.85 -13.93 -2.42
C SER A 686 -28.49 -14.41 -1.87
N GLN A 687 -27.42 -13.68 -2.20
CA GLN A 687 -26.10 -13.84 -1.58
C GLN A 687 -26.15 -13.60 -0.07
N LEU A 688 -26.81 -12.54 0.41
CA LEU A 688 -26.95 -12.27 1.84
C LEU A 688 -27.61 -13.45 2.58
N VAL A 689 -28.66 -14.06 2.01
CA VAL A 689 -29.31 -15.25 2.58
C VAL A 689 -28.37 -16.47 2.59
N ALA A 690 -27.62 -16.73 1.51
CA ALA A 690 -26.66 -17.83 1.45
C ALA A 690 -25.50 -17.63 2.45
N VAL A 691 -24.92 -16.43 2.51
CA VAL A 691 -23.91 -16.04 3.50
C VAL A 691 -24.47 -16.24 4.90
N THR A 692 -25.69 -15.76 5.18
CA THR A 692 -26.36 -15.96 6.49
C THR A 692 -26.47 -17.44 6.85
N ARG A 693 -26.80 -18.32 5.90
CA ARG A 693 -26.89 -19.77 6.15
C ARG A 693 -25.53 -20.37 6.54
N VAL A 694 -24.47 -20.04 5.79
CA VAL A 694 -23.10 -20.51 6.04
C VAL A 694 -22.57 -20.02 7.40
N VAL A 695 -22.83 -18.76 7.76
CA VAL A 695 -22.30 -18.19 9.00
C VAL A 695 -23.17 -18.45 10.24
N ALA A 696 -24.46 -18.80 10.10
CA ALA A 696 -25.37 -18.92 11.24
C ALA A 696 -24.87 -19.86 12.37
N PRO A 697 -24.28 -21.05 12.08
CA PRO A 697 -23.72 -21.91 13.13
C PRO A 697 -22.47 -21.32 13.81
N THR A 698 -21.77 -20.40 13.14
CA THR A 698 -20.44 -19.89 13.53
C THR A 698 -20.40 -18.37 13.75
N ILE A 699 -21.58 -17.72 13.87
CA ILE A 699 -21.72 -16.26 13.96
C ILE A 699 -21.17 -15.66 15.27
N SER A 700 -20.82 -16.49 16.25
CA SER A 700 -20.01 -16.08 17.40
C SER A 700 -18.59 -15.65 17.02
N ASN A 701 -18.07 -16.11 15.87
CA ASN A 701 -16.77 -15.72 15.36
C ASN A 701 -16.83 -14.34 14.66
N PRO A 702 -16.00 -13.36 15.05
CA PRO A 702 -15.99 -12.03 14.43
C PRO A 702 -15.74 -12.03 12.91
N ALA A 703 -14.97 -12.97 12.37
CA ALA A 703 -14.72 -13.06 10.93
C ALA A 703 -16.00 -13.39 10.14
N CYS A 704 -16.84 -14.28 10.69
CA CYS A 704 -18.14 -14.63 10.14
C CYS A 704 -19.11 -13.43 10.16
N GLN A 705 -19.08 -12.64 11.24
CA GLN A 705 -19.87 -11.41 11.36
C GLN A 705 -19.44 -10.35 10.35
N GLU A 706 -18.13 -10.16 10.12
CA GLU A 706 -17.61 -9.19 9.17
C GLU A 706 -18.09 -9.49 7.74
N GLN A 707 -18.07 -10.76 7.32
CA GLN A 707 -18.60 -11.16 6.01
C GLN A 707 -20.11 -10.91 5.87
N LEU A 708 -20.89 -11.19 6.92
CA LEU A 708 -22.33 -10.92 6.92
C LEU A 708 -22.65 -9.43 6.89
N VAL A 709 -21.86 -8.62 7.60
CA VAL A 709 -21.93 -7.15 7.58
C VAL A 709 -21.56 -6.61 6.19
N GLU A 710 -20.55 -7.18 5.52
CA GLU A 710 -20.15 -6.76 4.16
C GLU A 710 -21.22 -7.12 3.12
N ALA A 711 -21.79 -8.33 3.17
CA ALA A 711 -22.93 -8.71 2.34
C ALA A 711 -24.14 -7.77 2.57
N ALA A 712 -24.40 -7.35 3.81
CA ALA A 712 -25.45 -6.40 4.12
C ALA A 712 -25.16 -4.98 3.56
N LYS A 713 -23.90 -4.51 3.58
CA LYS A 713 -23.51 -3.24 2.92
C LYS A 713 -23.74 -3.30 1.40
N LEU A 714 -23.43 -4.43 0.76
CA LEU A 714 -23.67 -4.60 -0.68
C LEU A 714 -25.17 -4.51 -1.02
N VAL A 715 -26.03 -5.14 -0.22
CA VAL A 715 -27.49 -4.99 -0.38
C VAL A 715 -27.93 -3.53 -0.19
N ALA A 716 -27.47 -2.85 0.86
CA ALA A 716 -27.82 -1.44 1.09
C ALA A 716 -27.39 -0.53 -0.07
N LYS A 717 -26.17 -0.71 -0.59
CA LYS A 717 -25.64 0.03 -1.76
C LYS A 717 -26.45 -0.25 -3.04
N SER A 718 -26.91 -1.49 -3.25
CA SER A 718 -27.81 -1.80 -4.36
C SER A 718 -29.20 -1.16 -4.21
N VAL A 719 -29.75 -1.12 -2.98
CA VAL A 719 -31.03 -0.42 -2.73
C VAL A 719 -30.91 1.07 -3.05
N GLU A 720 -29.81 1.72 -2.67
CA GLU A 720 -29.54 3.13 -3.03
C GLU A 720 -29.48 3.32 -4.55
N ARG A 721 -28.75 2.47 -5.28
CA ARG A 721 -28.68 2.52 -6.77
C ARG A 721 -30.03 2.29 -7.44
N VAL A 722 -30.85 1.36 -6.91
CA VAL A 722 -32.20 1.11 -7.42
C VAL A 722 -33.11 2.32 -7.21
N VAL A 723 -33.02 2.99 -6.07
CA VAL A 723 -33.77 4.21 -5.78
C VAL A 723 -33.32 5.36 -6.70
N ASP A 724 -32.00 5.55 -6.88
CA ASP A 724 -31.49 6.66 -7.68
C ASP A 724 -31.69 6.47 -9.19
N SER A 725 -31.59 5.24 -9.71
CA SER A 725 -31.98 4.93 -11.10
C SER A 725 -33.49 5.06 -11.30
N SER A 726 -34.32 4.66 -10.32
CA SER A 726 -35.77 4.86 -10.40
C SER A 726 -36.16 6.34 -10.49
N LYS A 727 -35.49 7.24 -9.74
CA LYS A 727 -35.67 8.70 -9.83
C LYS A 727 -35.24 9.31 -11.17
N GLN A 728 -34.29 8.68 -11.87
CA GLN A 728 -33.85 9.12 -13.20
C GLN A 728 -34.78 8.62 -14.30
N ALA A 729 -35.49 7.51 -14.05
CA ALA A 729 -36.33 6.82 -15.03
C ALA A 729 -37.80 7.33 -15.10
N THR A 730 -38.29 8.02 -14.07
CA THR A 730 -39.66 8.55 -14.04
C THR A 730 -39.81 9.77 -13.13
N GLU A 731 -40.74 10.66 -13.47
CA GLU A 731 -41.17 11.79 -12.61
C GLU A 731 -42.47 11.48 -11.84
N ASP A 732 -43.05 10.27 -11.95
CA ASP A 732 -44.29 9.89 -11.24
C ASP A 732 -44.05 9.75 -9.72
N GLU A 733 -44.48 10.76 -8.97
CA GLU A 733 -44.39 10.82 -7.51
C GLU A 733 -44.96 9.57 -6.80
N ASN A 734 -46.02 8.94 -7.35
CA ASN A 734 -46.62 7.76 -6.72
C ASN A 734 -45.74 6.52 -6.87
N LEU A 735 -45.14 6.33 -8.06
CA LEU A 735 -44.22 5.21 -8.29
C LEU A 735 -42.91 5.40 -7.52
N LEU A 736 -42.40 6.63 -7.46
CA LEU A 736 -41.23 6.96 -6.65
C LEU A 736 -41.48 6.79 -5.15
N MET A 737 -42.68 7.14 -4.66
CA MET A 737 -43.08 6.90 -3.27
C MET A 737 -43.13 5.39 -2.96
N ASN A 738 -43.75 4.58 -3.84
CA ASN A 738 -43.81 3.12 -3.68
C ASN A 738 -42.41 2.45 -3.68
N VAL A 739 -41.47 2.95 -4.49
CA VAL A 739 -40.07 2.50 -4.47
C VAL A 739 -39.37 2.95 -3.18
N GLY A 740 -39.59 4.19 -2.73
CA GLY A 740 -39.02 4.73 -1.48
C GLY A 740 -39.50 4.00 -0.22
N GLU A 741 -40.79 3.65 -0.15
CA GLU A 741 -41.35 2.85 0.95
C GLU A 741 -40.74 1.43 0.97
N ALA A 742 -40.65 0.77 -0.19
CA ALA A 742 -40.05 -0.55 -0.30
C ALA A 742 -38.56 -0.54 0.06
N ALA A 743 -37.80 0.47 -0.40
CA ALA A 743 -36.40 0.66 -0.03
C ALA A 743 -36.24 0.87 1.49
N THR A 744 -37.11 1.67 2.10
CA THR A 744 -37.13 1.88 3.55
C THR A 744 -37.44 0.59 4.31
N ALA A 745 -38.33 -0.27 3.80
CA ALA A 745 -38.61 -1.58 4.38
C ALA A 745 -37.40 -2.52 4.32
N VAL A 746 -36.65 -2.54 3.20
CA VAL A 746 -35.39 -3.29 3.08
C VAL A 746 -34.36 -2.76 4.09
N THR A 747 -34.15 -1.45 4.15
CA THR A 747 -33.23 -0.81 5.11
C THR A 747 -33.59 -1.12 6.56
N LYS A 748 -34.89 -1.16 6.90
CA LYS A 748 -35.33 -1.56 8.24
C LYS A 748 -34.98 -3.01 8.55
N ALA A 749 -35.39 -3.96 7.70
CA ALA A 749 -35.10 -5.39 7.90
C ALA A 749 -33.59 -5.67 7.97
N LEU A 750 -32.78 -4.92 7.21
CA LEU A 750 -31.33 -5.02 7.22
C LEU A 750 -30.70 -4.46 8.51
N ASN A 751 -31.26 -3.39 9.08
CA ASN A 751 -30.86 -2.90 10.41
C ASN A 751 -31.25 -3.88 11.53
N ASP A 752 -32.45 -4.48 11.46
CA ASP A 752 -32.90 -5.49 12.42
C ASP A 752 -31.96 -6.72 12.39
N LEU A 753 -31.57 -7.18 11.19
CA LEU A 753 -30.55 -8.23 11.00
C LEU A 753 -29.19 -7.84 11.61
N LEU A 754 -28.66 -6.65 11.29
CA LEU A 754 -27.37 -6.16 11.80
C LEU A 754 -27.38 -5.94 13.32
N GLN A 755 -28.53 -5.61 13.91
CA GLN A 755 -28.70 -5.50 15.36
C GLN A 755 -28.68 -6.88 16.02
N HIS A 756 -29.30 -7.90 15.42
CA HIS A 756 -29.23 -9.29 15.89
C HIS A 756 -27.81 -9.85 15.82
N VAL A 757 -27.09 -9.61 14.72
CA VAL A 757 -25.67 -10.00 14.58
C VAL A 757 -24.79 -9.38 15.67
N LYS A 758 -25.01 -8.10 16.01
CA LYS A 758 -24.31 -7.45 17.13
C LYS A 758 -24.63 -8.08 18.47
N GLN A 759 -25.86 -8.54 18.71
CA GLN A 759 -26.21 -9.27 19.93
C GLN A 759 -25.45 -10.61 20.02
N GLY A 760 -25.23 -11.30 18.89
CA GLY A 760 -24.42 -12.52 18.82
C GLY A 760 -22.93 -12.38 19.23
N THR A 761 -22.37 -11.16 19.24
CA THR A 761 -21.03 -10.90 19.81
C THR A 761 -20.99 -11.09 21.32
N ALA A 762 -22.12 -10.88 21.97
CA ALA A 762 -22.25 -10.90 23.39
C ALA A 762 -22.89 -12.24 23.78
N GLY A 763 -22.12 -13.12 24.42
CA GLY A 763 -22.66 -14.21 25.26
C GLY A 763 -23.42 -13.70 26.49
N HIS A 764 -24.00 -12.50 26.38
CA HIS A 764 -24.77 -11.83 27.41
C HIS A 764 -26.20 -12.38 27.39
N LYS A 765 -26.54 -13.09 28.47
CA LYS A 765 -27.85 -12.83 29.09
C LYS A 765 -27.98 -11.30 29.22
N PRO A 766 -29.14 -10.69 28.88
CA PRO A 766 -29.29 -9.24 28.86
C PRO A 766 -28.75 -8.67 30.17
N GLY A 767 -27.75 -7.77 30.05
CA GLY A 767 -27.00 -7.25 31.18
C GLY A 767 -27.95 -6.73 32.25
N THR A 768 -27.66 -7.08 33.50
CA THR A 768 -28.42 -6.56 34.64
C THR A 768 -28.31 -5.03 34.66
N VAL A 769 -29.20 -4.34 35.39
CA VAL A 769 -29.19 -2.86 35.45
C VAL A 769 -27.83 -2.31 35.96
N TYR A 770 -27.07 -3.12 36.69
CA TYR A 770 -25.67 -2.87 37.08
C TYR A 770 -24.72 -2.71 35.89
N ASP A 771 -24.85 -3.54 34.84
CA ASP A 771 -23.86 -3.70 33.78
C ASP A 771 -23.82 -2.50 32.83
N ASP A 772 -25.00 -1.97 32.45
CA ASP A 772 -25.15 -0.75 31.66
C ASP A 772 -24.75 0.50 32.48
N ALA A 773 -25.00 0.49 33.80
CA ALA A 773 -24.59 1.58 34.69
C ALA A 773 -23.05 1.66 34.79
N CYS A 774 -22.37 0.54 35.04
CA CYS A 774 -20.90 0.47 35.11
C CYS A 774 -20.22 0.86 33.78
N ASP A 775 -20.71 0.37 32.64
CA ASP A 775 -20.12 0.72 31.33
C ASP A 775 -20.30 2.20 30.99
N ARG A 776 -21.48 2.76 31.29
CA ARG A 776 -21.73 4.20 31.13
C ARG A 776 -20.80 5.03 32.02
N ILE A 777 -20.49 4.56 33.23
CA ILE A 777 -19.51 5.24 34.09
C ILE A 777 -18.12 5.22 33.46
N VAL A 778 -17.60 4.05 33.06
CA VAL A 778 -16.26 3.96 32.45
C VAL A 778 -16.16 4.80 31.17
N VAL A 779 -17.13 4.67 30.25
CA VAL A 779 -17.13 5.38 28.97
C VAL A 779 -17.29 6.89 29.15
N ALA A 780 -18.13 7.36 30.07
CA ALA A 780 -18.28 8.79 30.33
C ALA A 780 -17.07 9.38 31.06
N THR A 781 -16.36 8.61 31.91
CA THR A 781 -15.11 9.04 32.53
C THR A 781 -13.98 9.18 31.49
N ASP A 782 -13.80 8.20 30.61
CA ASP A 782 -12.80 8.28 29.54
C ASP A 782 -13.10 9.44 28.55
N LYS A 783 -14.38 9.71 28.27
CA LYS A 783 -14.83 10.89 27.50
C LYS A 783 -14.59 12.22 28.24
N LEU A 784 -14.77 12.25 29.56
CA LEU A 784 -14.46 13.42 30.39
C LEU A 784 -12.95 13.72 30.38
N PHE A 785 -12.11 12.69 30.45
CA PHE A 785 -10.64 12.82 30.43
C PHE A 785 -10.09 13.25 29.07
N SER A 786 -10.68 12.77 27.98
CA SER A 786 -10.33 13.22 26.62
C SER A 786 -10.90 14.60 26.27
N SER A 787 -11.85 15.12 27.06
CA SER A 787 -12.46 16.45 26.89
C SER A 787 -11.79 17.57 27.71
N VAL A 788 -10.63 17.33 28.31
CA VAL A 788 -9.89 18.35 29.07
C VAL A 788 -9.57 19.56 28.18
N GLY A 789 -9.91 20.77 28.64
CA GLY A 789 -9.92 22.00 27.84
C GLY A 789 -11.28 22.39 27.25
N ASN A 790 -12.29 21.52 27.30
CA ASN A 790 -13.67 21.80 26.92
C ASN A 790 -14.61 21.58 28.12
N ALA A 791 -14.69 22.55 29.03
CA ALA A 791 -15.50 22.48 30.24
C ALA A 791 -16.99 22.18 29.97
N THR A 792 -17.56 22.66 28.86
CA THR A 792 -18.94 22.35 28.45
C THR A 792 -19.15 20.86 28.19
N GLU A 793 -18.22 20.19 27.52
CA GLU A 793 -18.32 18.73 27.31
C GLU A 793 -17.96 17.96 28.58
N MET A 794 -16.97 18.39 29.37
CA MET A 794 -16.65 17.77 30.67
C MET A 794 -17.87 17.78 31.63
N VAL A 795 -18.58 18.91 31.74
CA VAL A 795 -19.80 19.01 32.58
C VAL A 795 -20.95 18.17 32.01
N LYS A 796 -21.05 18.02 30.69
CA LYS A 796 -22.03 17.12 30.06
C LYS A 796 -21.73 15.65 30.37
N GLN A 797 -20.48 15.22 30.28
CA GLN A 797 -20.08 13.86 30.68
C GLN A 797 -20.26 13.63 32.19
N ALA A 798 -19.99 14.64 33.03
CA ALA A 798 -20.26 14.58 34.48
C ALA A 798 -21.75 14.38 34.83
N LYS A 799 -22.68 14.90 34.00
CA LYS A 799 -24.12 14.60 34.16
C LYS A 799 -24.45 13.14 33.82
N VAL A 800 -23.85 12.59 32.77
CA VAL A 800 -24.02 11.18 32.38
C VAL A 800 -23.46 10.26 33.49
N LEU A 801 -22.28 10.60 34.04
CA LEU A 801 -21.68 9.93 35.19
C LEU A 801 -22.60 9.94 36.42
N ALA A 802 -23.20 11.09 36.74
CA ALA A 802 -24.09 11.22 37.89
C ALA A 802 -25.36 10.38 37.75
N GLN A 803 -25.94 10.31 36.54
CA GLN A 803 -27.10 9.48 36.25
C GLN A 803 -26.78 7.98 36.34
N ALA A 804 -25.70 7.54 35.71
CA ALA A 804 -25.27 6.14 35.73
C ALA A 804 -24.87 5.67 37.13
N SER A 805 -24.13 6.50 37.88
CA SER A 805 -23.77 6.23 39.28
C SER A 805 -25.00 6.15 40.18
N SER A 806 -26.01 7.01 39.97
CA SER A 806 -27.26 6.98 40.75
C SER A 806 -28.10 5.73 40.49
N LEU A 807 -28.13 5.24 39.24
CA LEU A 807 -28.72 3.95 38.87
C LEU A 807 -28.00 2.79 39.57
N LEU A 808 -26.66 2.82 39.59
CA LEU A 808 -25.85 1.80 40.26
C LEU A 808 -26.07 1.79 41.78
N VAL A 809 -26.11 2.94 42.45
CA VAL A 809 -26.45 3.05 43.89
C VAL A 809 -27.84 2.50 44.18
N GLY A 810 -28.82 2.75 43.31
CA GLY A 810 -30.17 2.20 43.42
C GLY A 810 -30.20 0.68 43.29
N ALA A 811 -29.44 0.13 42.33
CA ALA A 811 -29.30 -1.30 42.13
C ALA A 811 -28.64 -1.97 43.36
N ILE A 812 -27.47 -1.52 43.81
CA ILE A 812 -26.72 -2.11 44.95
C ILE A 812 -27.59 -2.18 46.22
N LYS A 813 -28.44 -1.17 46.45
CA LYS A 813 -29.39 -1.19 47.58
C LYS A 813 -30.48 -2.25 47.42
N GLY A 814 -30.96 -2.50 46.19
CA GLY A 814 -31.90 -3.57 45.89
C GLY A 814 -31.35 -4.97 46.16
N ASP A 815 -30.09 -5.27 45.79
CA ASP A 815 -29.47 -6.56 46.15
C ASP A 815 -29.21 -6.66 47.65
N ALA A 816 -28.83 -5.55 48.31
CA ALA A 816 -28.71 -5.52 49.76
C ALA A 816 -30.05 -5.77 50.47
N GLU A 817 -31.19 -5.37 49.89
CA GLU A 817 -32.53 -5.70 50.40
C GLU A 817 -32.95 -7.15 50.09
N GLY A 818 -32.41 -7.76 49.02
CA GLY A 818 -32.63 -9.16 48.65
C GLY A 818 -31.77 -10.17 49.43
N LEU A 819 -30.62 -9.73 49.95
CA LEU A 819 -29.74 -10.54 50.82
C LEU A 819 -30.19 -10.41 52.28
N GLY A 820 -30.37 -11.54 52.96
CA GLY A 820 -30.68 -11.57 54.40
C GLY A 820 -29.58 -10.95 55.27
N GLU A 821 -29.94 -10.54 56.49
CA GLU A 821 -29.03 -9.81 57.40
C GLU A 821 -27.70 -10.56 57.60
N GLY A 822 -26.60 -9.91 57.21
CA GLY A 822 -25.26 -10.49 57.26
C GLY A 822 -24.16 -9.51 56.84
N ASP A 823 -22.91 -9.92 57.04
CA ASP A 823 -21.71 -9.08 56.83
C ASP A 823 -21.58 -8.58 55.36
N SER A 824 -22.03 -9.39 54.39
CA SER A 824 -22.10 -9.02 52.97
C SER A 824 -23.10 -7.88 52.68
N GLN A 825 -24.22 -7.84 53.41
CA GLN A 825 -25.22 -6.78 53.26
C GLN A 825 -24.66 -5.44 53.76
N GLN A 826 -23.98 -5.43 54.90
CA GLN A 826 -23.32 -4.23 55.44
C GLN A 826 -22.22 -3.72 54.50
N LYS A 827 -21.45 -4.62 53.87
CA LYS A 827 -20.43 -4.26 52.88
C LYS A 827 -21.05 -3.62 51.62
N LEU A 828 -22.13 -4.18 51.07
CA LEU A 828 -22.82 -3.59 49.92
C LEU A 828 -23.45 -2.21 50.23
N LEU A 829 -24.05 -2.05 51.42
CA LEU A 829 -24.60 -0.76 51.85
C LEU A 829 -23.51 0.28 52.11
N GLY A 830 -22.35 -0.13 52.64
CA GLY A 830 -21.16 0.72 52.77
C GLY A 830 -20.65 1.20 51.41
N ALA A 831 -20.50 0.28 50.46
CA ALA A 831 -20.05 0.59 49.11
C ALA A 831 -21.05 1.49 48.35
N ALA A 832 -22.36 1.27 48.48
CA ALA A 832 -23.38 2.13 47.90
C ALA A 832 -23.35 3.56 48.47
N ARG A 833 -22.95 3.71 49.74
CA ARG A 833 -22.78 5.02 50.40
C ARG A 833 -21.53 5.74 49.91
N GLU A 834 -20.39 5.05 49.86
CA GLU A 834 -19.14 5.61 49.35
C GLU A 834 -19.25 6.04 47.88
N LEU A 835 -19.93 5.23 47.06
CA LEU A 835 -20.27 5.55 45.68
C LEU A 835 -21.10 6.85 45.60
N ALA A 836 -22.18 6.96 46.38
CA ALA A 836 -23.04 8.15 46.41
C ALA A 836 -22.31 9.42 46.89
N ASP A 837 -21.43 9.30 47.90
CA ASP A 837 -20.62 10.40 48.40
C ASP A 837 -19.60 10.86 47.33
N ALA A 838 -19.03 9.94 46.54
CA ALA A 838 -18.19 10.27 45.39
C ALA A 838 -19.00 10.96 44.26
N THR A 839 -20.23 10.52 43.97
CA THR A 839 -21.11 11.19 43.00
C THR A 839 -21.40 12.62 43.41
N ALA A 840 -21.67 12.86 44.70
CA ALA A 840 -21.93 14.19 45.24
C ALA A 840 -20.74 15.14 45.06
N ARG A 841 -19.52 14.68 45.42
CA ARG A 841 -18.27 15.45 45.20
C ARG A 841 -18.04 15.78 43.73
N MET A 842 -18.28 14.83 42.82
CA MET A 842 -18.17 15.07 41.38
C MET A 842 -19.20 16.09 40.88
N ILE A 843 -20.46 16.03 41.34
CA ILE A 843 -21.50 17.01 40.97
C ILE A 843 -21.12 18.42 41.46
N GLU A 844 -20.53 18.55 42.64
CA GLU A 844 -20.04 19.82 43.16
C GLU A 844 -18.89 20.39 42.31
N ALA A 845 -17.89 19.56 41.98
CA ALA A 845 -16.81 19.93 41.07
C ALA A 845 -17.32 20.29 39.66
N ALA A 846 -18.37 19.61 39.18
CA ALA A 846 -19.02 19.91 37.90
C ALA A 846 -19.75 21.26 37.93
N LYS A 847 -20.38 21.64 39.05
CA LYS A 847 -20.95 22.98 39.25
C LYS A 847 -19.86 24.06 39.26
N GLY A 848 -18.73 23.80 39.93
CA GLY A 848 -17.56 24.71 39.91
C GLY A 848 -16.99 24.92 38.50
N CYS A 849 -16.83 23.83 37.74
CA CYS A 849 -16.39 23.86 36.35
C CYS A 849 -17.40 24.58 35.42
N ALA A 850 -18.70 24.38 35.63
CA ALA A 850 -19.75 25.09 34.89
C ALA A 850 -19.80 26.60 35.20
N GLY A 851 -19.55 26.98 36.45
CA GLY A 851 -19.49 28.39 36.88
C GLY A 851 -18.24 29.13 36.43
N SER A 852 -17.12 28.42 36.23
CA SER A 852 -15.85 28.97 35.76
C SER A 852 -15.21 28.11 34.64
N PRO A 853 -15.76 28.13 33.40
CA PRO A 853 -15.36 27.21 32.33
C PRO A 853 -13.89 27.26 31.92
N ASN A 854 -13.22 28.41 32.11
CA ASN A 854 -11.81 28.61 31.73
C ASN A 854 -10.83 28.44 32.92
N ASP A 855 -11.31 28.05 34.11
CA ASP A 855 -10.45 27.81 35.27
C ASP A 855 -9.86 26.39 35.23
N ALA A 856 -8.55 26.32 34.97
CA ALA A 856 -7.80 25.06 34.94
C ALA A 856 -7.85 24.29 36.27
N ALA A 857 -7.97 24.97 37.42
CA ALA A 857 -8.07 24.32 38.72
C ALA A 857 -9.43 23.63 38.91
N GLN A 858 -10.52 24.23 38.40
CA GLN A 858 -11.86 23.62 38.45
C GLN A 858 -11.99 22.45 37.46
N GLN A 859 -11.42 22.58 36.26
CA GLN A 859 -11.33 21.45 35.31
C GLN A 859 -10.53 20.28 35.91
N HIS A 860 -9.42 20.55 36.60
CA HIS A 860 -8.63 19.52 37.29
C HIS A 860 -9.39 18.88 38.45
N ARG A 861 -10.10 19.66 39.29
CA ARG A 861 -10.93 19.12 40.37
C ARG A 861 -12.05 18.22 39.85
N LEU A 862 -12.71 18.60 38.75
CA LEU A 862 -13.72 17.76 38.12
C LEU A 862 -13.12 16.44 37.60
N ARG A 863 -11.93 16.50 36.99
CA ARG A 863 -11.20 15.29 36.57
C ARG A 863 -10.88 14.38 37.75
N GLN A 864 -10.36 14.93 38.85
CA GLN A 864 -10.01 14.17 40.04
C GLN A 864 -11.25 13.53 40.68
N ALA A 865 -12.34 14.28 40.86
CA ALA A 865 -13.58 13.73 41.42
C ALA A 865 -14.25 12.67 40.52
N ALA A 866 -14.03 12.71 39.20
CA ALA A 866 -14.46 11.65 38.28
C ALA A 866 -13.59 10.39 38.37
N GLU A 867 -12.29 10.53 38.67
CA GLU A 867 -11.40 9.38 38.98
C GLU A 867 -11.76 8.77 40.35
N ASP A 868 -12.00 9.58 41.38
CA ASP A 868 -12.47 9.12 42.69
C ASP A 868 -13.80 8.35 42.55
N LEU A 869 -14.72 8.84 41.69
CA LEU A 869 -15.97 8.15 41.39
C LEU A 869 -15.74 6.82 40.65
N ARG A 870 -14.80 6.77 39.70
CA ARG A 870 -14.41 5.53 39.00
C ARG A 870 -13.84 4.51 39.98
N SER A 871 -12.98 4.93 40.90
CA SER A 871 -12.41 4.09 41.95
C SER A 871 -13.48 3.53 42.88
N ALA A 872 -14.37 4.39 43.40
CA ALA A 872 -15.51 3.97 44.23
C ALA A 872 -16.48 3.04 43.47
N THR A 873 -16.68 3.27 42.16
CA THR A 873 -17.47 2.38 41.30
C THR A 873 -16.83 1.00 41.17
N ASN A 874 -15.52 0.92 40.97
CA ASN A 874 -14.80 -0.36 40.89
C ASN A 874 -14.87 -1.13 42.22
N LEU A 875 -14.72 -0.43 43.36
CA LEU A 875 -14.84 -1.03 44.69
C LEU A 875 -16.27 -1.54 44.95
N ALA A 876 -17.28 -0.75 44.59
CA ALA A 876 -18.68 -1.09 44.83
C ALA A 876 -19.25 -2.15 43.89
N ALA A 877 -18.73 -2.23 42.66
CA ALA A 877 -19.11 -3.23 41.67
C ALA A 877 -18.21 -4.48 41.69
N ASN A 878 -17.24 -4.60 42.60
CA ASN A 878 -16.07 -5.48 42.46
C ASN A 878 -16.40 -6.92 42.01
N ASN A 879 -17.38 -7.60 42.61
CA ASN A 879 -17.75 -8.97 42.19
C ASN A 879 -18.37 -9.03 40.77
N ALA A 880 -19.23 -8.08 40.39
CA ALA A 880 -19.83 -8.02 39.05
C ALA A 880 -18.79 -7.57 38.01
N LEU A 881 -17.95 -6.58 38.36
CA LEU A 881 -16.83 -6.10 37.55
C LEU A 881 -15.83 -7.22 37.30
N LYS A 882 -15.43 -7.98 38.34
CA LYS A 882 -14.56 -9.16 38.25
C LYS A 882 -15.16 -10.18 37.28
N LYS A 883 -16.42 -10.57 37.47
CA LYS A 883 -17.13 -11.51 36.57
C LYS A 883 -17.12 -11.05 35.12
N LYS A 884 -17.41 -9.76 34.87
CA LYS A 884 -17.41 -9.17 33.52
C LYS A 884 -16.01 -9.05 32.90
N LEU A 885 -14.99 -8.68 33.68
CA LEU A 885 -13.60 -8.60 33.24
C LEU A 885 -13.05 -9.98 32.90
N ILE A 886 -13.39 -10.99 33.70
CA ILE A 886 -13.11 -12.40 33.43
C ILE A 886 -13.83 -12.88 32.17
N THR A 887 -15.14 -12.65 32.00
CA THR A 887 -15.84 -13.02 30.76
C THR A 887 -15.29 -12.30 29.51
N ARG A 888 -14.81 -11.05 29.65
CA ARG A 888 -14.07 -10.38 28.56
C ARG A 888 -12.75 -11.07 28.27
N LEU A 889 -12.01 -11.46 29.31
CA LEU A 889 -10.75 -12.18 29.19
C LEU A 889 -10.96 -13.56 28.55
N GLU A 890 -12.00 -14.30 28.94
CA GLU A 890 -12.40 -15.57 28.33
C GLU A 890 -12.60 -15.42 26.82
N ASN A 891 -13.37 -14.41 26.39
CA ASN A 891 -13.62 -14.16 24.97
C ASN A 891 -12.35 -13.76 24.22
N ALA A 892 -11.52 -12.88 24.80
CA ALA A 892 -10.25 -12.46 24.19
C ALA A 892 -9.25 -13.64 24.08
N ALA A 893 -9.20 -14.51 25.10
CA ALA A 893 -8.36 -15.69 25.14
C ALA A 893 -8.79 -16.75 24.12
N LYS A 894 -10.11 -17.02 24.01
CA LYS A 894 -10.67 -17.88 22.95
C LYS A 894 -10.29 -17.38 21.56
N GLN A 895 -10.46 -16.08 21.31
CA GLN A 895 -10.19 -15.47 20.01
C GLN A 895 -8.68 -15.49 19.69
N ALA A 896 -7.81 -15.23 20.67
CA ALA A 896 -6.37 -15.32 20.50
C ALA A 896 -5.90 -16.76 20.23
N ALA A 897 -6.41 -17.75 20.97
CA ALA A 897 -6.13 -19.16 20.73
C ALA A 897 -6.54 -19.58 19.31
N ALA A 898 -7.78 -19.30 18.91
CA ALA A 898 -8.32 -19.62 17.58
C ALA A 898 -7.49 -18.99 16.44
N LEU A 899 -7.14 -17.70 16.56
CA LEU A 899 -6.36 -17.00 15.55
C LEU A 899 -4.88 -17.42 15.53
N SER A 900 -4.31 -17.87 16.65
CA SER A 900 -2.98 -18.48 16.67
C SER A 900 -2.98 -19.82 15.93
N THR A 901 -3.96 -20.71 16.16
CA THR A 901 -4.09 -21.95 15.39
C THR A 901 -4.22 -21.67 13.90
N GLN A 902 -5.09 -20.73 13.50
CA GLN A 902 -5.21 -20.30 12.09
C GLN A 902 -3.91 -19.69 11.53
N THR A 903 -3.14 -18.97 12.34
CA THR A 903 -1.85 -18.41 11.91
C THR A 903 -0.83 -19.51 11.68
N ILE A 904 -0.82 -20.55 12.53
CA ILE A 904 0.03 -21.74 12.38
C ILE A 904 -0.36 -22.51 11.10
N SER A 905 -1.65 -22.75 10.86
CA SER A 905 -2.13 -23.41 9.63
C SER A 905 -1.79 -22.60 8.36
N ALA A 906 -1.94 -21.27 8.40
CA ALA A 906 -1.57 -20.38 7.30
C ALA A 906 -0.04 -20.35 7.07
N ALA A 907 0.76 -20.37 8.13
CA ALA A 907 2.22 -20.44 8.06
C ALA A 907 2.71 -21.77 7.47
N GLN A 908 2.11 -22.90 7.86
CA GLN A 908 2.39 -24.22 7.29
C GLN A 908 2.01 -24.30 5.80
N GLY A 909 0.88 -23.71 5.39
CA GLY A 909 0.50 -23.61 3.97
C GLY A 909 1.46 -22.73 3.16
N ALA A 910 1.91 -21.61 3.73
CA ALA A 910 2.87 -20.71 3.09
C ALA A 910 4.31 -21.26 3.04
N ASP A 911 4.64 -22.27 3.85
CA ASP A 911 5.96 -22.88 3.96
C ASP A 911 6.49 -23.40 2.61
N LEU A 912 5.63 -24.13 1.89
CA LEU A 912 5.88 -24.69 0.54
C LEU A 912 6.25 -23.63 -0.51
N HIS A 913 5.91 -22.36 -0.25
CA HIS A 913 6.09 -21.24 -1.15
C HIS A 913 7.08 -20.20 -0.60
N ASN A 914 7.70 -20.43 0.56
CA ASN A 914 8.66 -19.49 1.14
C ASN A 914 10.05 -19.62 0.48
N THR A 915 10.48 -18.57 -0.21
CA THR A 915 11.76 -18.54 -0.93
C THR A 915 12.98 -18.33 -0.04
N ASN A 916 12.79 -17.91 1.22
CA ASN A 916 13.88 -17.61 2.16
C ASN A 916 13.87 -18.57 3.36
N LYS A 917 14.85 -19.48 3.36
CA LYS A 917 15.03 -20.49 4.42
C LYS A 917 15.22 -19.93 5.82
N SER A 918 15.73 -18.70 5.98
CA SER A 918 15.92 -18.11 7.31
C SER A 918 14.59 -17.73 7.94
N SER A 919 13.75 -16.99 7.21
CA SER A 919 12.39 -16.63 7.64
C SER A 919 11.46 -17.83 7.69
N GLN A 920 11.72 -18.86 6.87
CA GLN A 920 11.01 -20.14 6.92
C GLN A 920 11.25 -20.85 8.27
N GLN A 921 12.52 -21.05 8.63
CA GLN A 921 12.89 -21.71 9.89
C GLN A 921 12.41 -20.93 11.12
N GLU A 922 12.58 -19.60 11.13
CA GLU A 922 12.10 -18.70 12.19
C GLU A 922 10.58 -18.81 12.37
N LEU A 923 9.81 -18.84 11.28
CA LEU A 923 8.36 -19.00 11.32
C LEU A 923 7.93 -20.39 11.84
N ILE A 924 8.64 -21.47 11.44
CA ILE A 924 8.37 -22.83 11.93
C ILE A 924 8.64 -22.93 13.44
N ASP A 925 9.77 -22.40 13.91
CA ASP A 925 10.13 -22.47 15.32
C ASP A 925 9.15 -21.67 16.21
N GLU A 926 8.75 -20.46 15.80
CA GLU A 926 7.73 -19.67 16.51
C GLU A 926 6.32 -20.28 16.43
N CYS A 927 5.98 -20.98 15.34
CA CYS A 927 4.76 -21.79 15.27
C CYS A 927 4.76 -22.92 16.30
N ARG A 928 5.88 -23.64 16.46
CA ARG A 928 6.01 -24.72 17.46
C ARG A 928 5.87 -24.16 18.87
N VAL A 929 6.63 -23.12 19.21
CA VAL A 929 6.57 -22.48 20.54
C VAL A 929 5.17 -21.95 20.84
N THR A 930 4.50 -21.33 19.88
CA THR A 930 3.12 -20.85 20.09
C THR A 930 2.14 -22.00 20.29
N ALA A 931 2.27 -23.10 19.53
CA ALA A 931 1.41 -24.28 19.67
C ALA A 931 1.48 -24.89 21.08
N GLU A 932 2.67 -24.95 21.69
CA GLU A 932 2.87 -25.46 23.06
C GLU A 932 2.10 -24.65 24.12
N HIS A 933 1.79 -23.37 23.86
CA HIS A 933 1.07 -22.50 24.80
C HIS A 933 -0.45 -22.39 24.55
N ILE A 934 -0.98 -22.85 23.40
CA ILE A 934 -2.42 -22.81 23.10
C ILE A 934 -3.26 -23.66 24.09
N PRO A 935 -2.88 -24.91 24.45
CA PRO A 935 -3.67 -25.75 25.37
C PRO A 935 -3.91 -25.10 26.73
N ALA A 936 -2.86 -24.49 27.32
CA ALA A 936 -2.96 -23.83 28.62
C ALA A 936 -3.95 -22.65 28.61
N LEU A 937 -3.98 -21.89 27.51
CA LEU A 937 -4.94 -20.80 27.33
C LEU A 937 -6.38 -21.32 27.20
N VAL A 938 -6.58 -22.38 26.41
CA VAL A 938 -7.88 -23.04 26.23
C VAL A 938 -8.42 -23.63 27.54
N HIS A 939 -7.58 -24.30 28.32
CA HIS A 939 -7.98 -24.87 29.61
C HIS A 939 -8.36 -23.78 30.61
N GLY A 940 -7.54 -22.73 30.76
CA GLY A 940 -7.85 -21.60 31.65
C GLY A 940 -9.20 -20.94 31.32
N VAL A 941 -9.54 -20.83 30.03
CA VAL A 941 -10.88 -20.35 29.60
C VAL A 941 -11.98 -21.28 30.07
N ARG A 942 -11.86 -22.60 29.83
CA ARG A 942 -12.89 -23.57 30.19
C ARG A 942 -13.08 -23.65 31.70
N ASP A 943 -12.02 -23.69 32.47
CA ASP A 943 -12.08 -23.76 33.93
C ASP A 943 -12.82 -22.55 34.49
N SER A 944 -12.52 -21.35 33.96
CA SER A 944 -13.21 -20.11 34.32
C SER A 944 -14.70 -20.16 33.96
N MET A 945 -15.07 -20.68 32.79
CA MET A 945 -16.48 -20.83 32.40
C MET A 945 -17.25 -21.88 33.21
N ASN A 946 -16.61 -23.00 33.54
CA ASN A 946 -17.21 -24.10 34.31
C ASN A 946 -17.31 -23.77 35.80
N GLN A 947 -16.37 -22.99 36.32
CA GLN A 947 -16.31 -22.55 37.72
C GLN A 947 -16.23 -21.02 37.80
N PRO A 948 -17.28 -20.29 37.38
CA PRO A 948 -17.25 -18.83 37.20
C PRO A 948 -17.08 -18.03 38.50
N ASP A 949 -17.21 -18.68 39.66
CA ASP A 949 -17.02 -18.08 40.98
C ASP A 949 -15.73 -18.60 41.67
N SER A 950 -14.96 -19.50 41.03
CA SER A 950 -13.67 -20.02 41.51
C SER A 950 -12.53 -19.05 41.22
N THR A 951 -11.89 -18.52 42.27
CA THR A 951 -10.77 -17.59 42.09
C THR A 951 -9.53 -18.29 41.51
N LYS A 952 -9.31 -19.59 41.81
CA LYS A 952 -8.27 -20.42 41.17
C LYS A 952 -8.41 -20.43 39.65
N ALA A 953 -9.60 -20.74 39.13
CA ALA A 953 -9.86 -20.79 37.69
C ALA A 953 -9.66 -19.43 37.00
N GLN A 954 -10.16 -18.35 37.63
CA GLN A 954 -10.02 -16.98 37.15
C GLN A 954 -8.55 -16.51 37.10
N VAL A 955 -7.74 -16.84 38.12
CA VAL A 955 -6.30 -16.51 38.16
C VAL A 955 -5.51 -17.34 37.15
N ASN A 956 -5.84 -18.63 36.99
CA ASN A 956 -5.21 -19.49 35.99
C ASN A 956 -5.42 -18.96 34.57
N LEU A 957 -6.63 -18.47 34.24
CA LEU A 957 -6.91 -17.80 32.97
C LEU A 957 -6.05 -16.53 32.78
N ILE A 958 -5.90 -15.69 33.81
CA ILE A 958 -5.04 -14.49 33.76
C ILE A 958 -3.59 -14.89 33.48
N ASN A 959 -3.07 -15.90 34.18
CA ASN A 959 -1.69 -16.38 34.04
C ASN A 959 -1.44 -16.95 32.64
N ALA A 960 -2.32 -17.85 32.17
CA ALA A 960 -2.22 -18.44 30.84
C ALA A 960 -2.28 -17.36 29.74
N SER A 961 -3.17 -16.37 29.90
CA SER A 961 -3.28 -15.22 29.00
C SER A 961 -1.99 -14.40 28.94
N GLN A 962 -1.35 -14.14 30.08
CA GLN A 962 -0.09 -13.38 30.13
C GLN A 962 1.08 -14.14 29.50
N ASN A 963 1.20 -15.44 29.81
CA ASN A 963 2.25 -16.30 29.26
C ASN A 963 2.11 -16.46 27.73
N PHE A 964 0.88 -16.45 27.21
CA PHE A 964 0.60 -16.53 25.77
C PHE A 964 1.00 -15.27 24.96
N LEU A 965 1.04 -14.10 25.59
CA LEU A 965 1.26 -12.83 24.87
C LEU A 965 2.64 -12.75 24.21
N ALA A 966 3.69 -13.27 24.83
CA ALA A 966 5.04 -13.22 24.25
C ALA A 966 5.15 -14.08 22.97
N PRO A 967 4.92 -15.41 23.00
CA PRO A 967 5.01 -16.26 21.80
C PRO A 967 4.02 -15.83 20.71
N GLY A 968 2.79 -15.44 21.06
CA GLY A 968 1.84 -14.92 20.08
C GLY A 968 2.33 -13.67 19.34
N ASN A 969 2.99 -12.73 20.03
CA ASN A 969 3.55 -11.53 19.38
C ASN A 969 4.79 -11.85 18.53
N ASN A 970 5.60 -12.82 18.92
CA ASN A 970 6.72 -13.31 18.11
C ASN A 970 6.20 -13.95 16.82
N LEU A 971 5.21 -14.84 16.89
CA LEU A 971 4.57 -15.46 15.73
C LEU A 971 3.99 -14.42 14.75
N VAL A 972 3.33 -13.37 15.25
CA VAL A 972 2.86 -12.24 14.41
C VAL A 972 4.04 -11.53 13.71
N THR A 973 5.18 -11.40 14.39
CA THR A 973 6.36 -10.71 13.87
C THR A 973 7.05 -11.54 12.79
N ALA A 974 7.31 -12.83 13.06
CA ALA A 974 7.85 -13.79 12.10
C ALA A 974 6.94 -13.93 10.87
N SER A 975 5.61 -14.05 11.07
CA SER A 975 4.64 -14.12 9.98
C SER A 975 4.74 -12.90 9.06
N LYS A 976 4.76 -11.68 9.61
CA LYS A 976 4.89 -10.43 8.83
C LYS A 976 6.24 -10.30 8.14
N ALA A 977 7.32 -10.85 8.70
CA ALA A 977 8.63 -10.91 8.06
C ALA A 977 8.68 -11.91 6.90
N ALA A 978 7.91 -13.00 6.97
CA ALA A 978 7.82 -14.03 5.94
C ALA A 978 6.88 -13.66 4.77
N VAL A 979 5.82 -12.86 4.98
CA VAL A 979 4.89 -12.41 3.91
C VAL A 979 5.59 -11.97 2.61
N PRO A 980 6.63 -11.10 2.60
CA PRO A 980 7.30 -10.69 1.36
C PRO A 980 8.22 -11.75 0.72
N THR A 981 8.48 -12.89 1.38
CA THR A 981 9.32 -13.98 0.85
C THR A 981 8.52 -15.17 0.34
N VAL A 982 7.20 -15.19 0.55
CA VAL A 982 6.27 -16.17 -0.02
C VAL A 982 6.00 -15.83 -1.49
N SER A 983 6.24 -16.79 -2.40
CA SER A 983 6.13 -16.59 -3.84
C SER A 983 4.70 -16.66 -4.38
N ASP A 984 3.80 -17.38 -3.70
CA ASP A 984 2.38 -17.44 -4.02
C ASP A 984 1.62 -16.25 -3.43
N PRO A 985 1.00 -15.38 -4.25
CA PRO A 985 0.23 -14.22 -3.75
C PRO A 985 -0.95 -14.60 -2.85
N SER A 986 -1.62 -15.74 -3.10
CA SER A 986 -2.79 -16.18 -2.34
C SER A 986 -2.41 -16.53 -0.90
N SER A 987 -1.37 -17.35 -0.73
CA SER A 987 -0.81 -17.75 0.56
C SER A 987 -0.18 -16.56 1.31
N ALA A 988 0.53 -15.68 0.60
CA ALA A 988 1.08 -14.45 1.18
C ALA A 988 -0.03 -13.52 1.72
N MET A 989 -1.15 -13.41 0.98
CA MET A 989 -2.31 -12.62 1.39
C MET A 989 -3.04 -13.24 2.59
N GLN A 990 -3.22 -14.57 2.62
CA GLN A 990 -3.77 -15.29 3.76
C GLN A 990 -2.91 -15.05 5.02
N LEU A 991 -1.61 -15.33 4.97
CA LEU A 991 -0.69 -15.16 6.11
C LEU A 991 -0.69 -13.71 6.63
N ASN A 992 -0.71 -12.72 5.73
CA ASN A 992 -0.81 -11.31 6.09
C ASN A 992 -2.13 -10.98 6.81
N ASN A 993 -3.26 -11.50 6.33
CA ASN A 993 -4.57 -11.22 6.91
C ASN A 993 -4.73 -11.89 8.29
N VAL A 994 -4.37 -13.16 8.43
CA VAL A 994 -4.47 -13.85 9.73
C VAL A 994 -3.49 -13.25 10.75
N SER A 995 -2.27 -12.87 10.36
CA SER A 995 -1.32 -12.19 11.27
C SER A 995 -1.77 -10.79 11.73
N LYS A 996 -2.60 -10.08 10.95
CA LYS A 996 -3.25 -8.83 11.41
C LYS A 996 -4.35 -9.13 12.42
N ASN A 997 -5.18 -10.13 12.15
CA ASN A 997 -6.27 -10.52 13.04
C ASN A 997 -5.73 -11.01 14.39
N LEU A 998 -4.68 -11.85 14.38
CA LEU A 998 -3.99 -12.29 15.60
C LEU A 998 -3.38 -11.09 16.35
N ALA A 999 -2.75 -10.13 15.66
CA ALA A 999 -2.21 -8.93 16.31
C ALA A 999 -3.29 -8.11 17.05
N ASN A 1000 -4.48 -7.98 16.45
CA ASN A 1000 -5.62 -7.30 17.07
C ASN A 1000 -6.14 -8.08 18.30
N ALA A 1001 -6.28 -9.40 18.18
CA ALA A 1001 -6.72 -10.25 19.30
C ALA A 1001 -5.71 -10.27 20.46
N LEU A 1002 -4.40 -10.28 20.20
CA LEU A 1002 -3.37 -10.17 21.23
C LEU A 1002 -3.36 -8.79 21.91
N ALA A 1003 -3.68 -7.72 21.18
CA ALA A 1003 -3.83 -6.39 21.76
C ALA A 1003 -5.04 -6.31 22.70
N GLU A 1004 -6.18 -6.92 22.33
CA GLU A 1004 -7.34 -7.06 23.22
C GLU A 1004 -7.05 -7.98 24.41
N LEU A 1005 -6.43 -9.15 24.18
CA LEU A 1005 -6.03 -10.08 25.24
C LEU A 1005 -5.16 -9.39 26.29
N LYS A 1006 -4.17 -8.59 25.86
CA LYS A 1006 -3.31 -7.81 26.74
C LYS A 1006 -4.10 -6.78 27.56
N ALA A 1007 -5.05 -6.08 26.92
CA ALA A 1007 -5.89 -5.09 27.59
C ALA A 1007 -6.90 -5.71 28.56
N ALA A 1008 -7.43 -6.90 28.26
CA ALA A 1008 -8.31 -7.65 29.12
C ALA A 1008 -7.55 -8.26 30.32
N ALA A 1009 -6.41 -8.90 30.07
CA ALA A 1009 -5.59 -9.56 31.10
C ALA A 1009 -5.04 -8.55 32.12
N ALA A 1010 -4.60 -7.37 31.68
CA ALA A 1010 -4.15 -6.30 32.59
C ALA A 1010 -5.28 -5.83 33.52
N LYS A 1011 -6.47 -5.55 32.99
CA LYS A 1011 -7.63 -5.10 33.78
C LYS A 1011 -8.15 -6.20 34.72
N ALA A 1012 -8.15 -7.45 34.26
CA ALA A 1012 -8.52 -8.59 35.09
C ALA A 1012 -7.51 -8.80 36.24
N GLN A 1013 -6.21 -8.61 36.00
CA GLN A 1013 -5.19 -8.67 37.06
C GLN A 1013 -5.38 -7.53 38.09
N GLU A 1014 -5.61 -6.30 37.64
CA GLU A 1014 -5.88 -5.16 38.53
C GLU A 1014 -7.09 -5.41 39.46
N ALA A 1015 -8.12 -6.11 38.99
CA ALA A 1015 -9.30 -6.48 39.79
C ALA A 1015 -9.10 -7.72 40.69
N CYS A 1016 -8.17 -8.62 40.37
CA CYS A 1016 -7.96 -9.89 41.08
C CYS A 1016 -6.74 -9.89 42.03
N GLY A 1017 -5.84 -8.91 41.94
CA GLY A 1017 -4.53 -8.93 42.59
C GLY A 1017 -4.52 -8.96 44.13
N SER A 1018 -5.63 -8.62 44.80
CA SER A 1018 -5.71 -8.59 46.27
C SER A 1018 -5.84 -9.96 46.95
N LEU A 1019 -5.85 -11.06 46.19
CA LEU A 1019 -6.09 -12.43 46.71
C LEU A 1019 -4.97 -13.43 46.33
N GLU A 1020 -3.88 -12.99 45.70
CA GLU A 1020 -2.87 -13.89 45.11
C GLU A 1020 -2.20 -14.85 46.12
N LEU A 1021 -2.02 -14.43 47.39
CA LEU A 1021 -1.45 -15.27 48.45
C LEU A 1021 -2.39 -16.40 48.87
N ASP A 1022 -3.68 -16.12 49.08
CA ASP A 1022 -4.67 -17.13 49.45
C ASP A 1022 -4.86 -18.17 48.33
N ASN A 1023 -4.87 -17.70 47.07
CA ASN A 1023 -4.91 -18.56 45.90
C ASN A 1023 -3.69 -19.48 45.80
N ALA A 1024 -2.47 -18.96 46.06
CA ALA A 1024 -1.26 -19.77 46.06
C ALA A 1024 -1.31 -20.91 47.11
N VAL A 1025 -1.87 -20.63 48.29
CA VAL A 1025 -2.09 -21.64 49.33
C VAL A 1025 -3.15 -22.67 48.91
N GLU A 1026 -4.23 -22.25 48.25
CA GLU A 1026 -5.27 -23.15 47.76
C GLU A 1026 -4.77 -24.07 46.62
N MET A 1027 -3.93 -23.57 45.72
CA MET A 1027 -3.28 -24.37 44.69
C MET A 1027 -2.40 -25.47 45.32
N ILE A 1028 -1.54 -25.14 46.28
CA ILE A 1028 -0.69 -26.11 47.00
C ILE A 1028 -1.54 -27.15 47.74
N ARG A 1029 -2.66 -26.76 48.36
CA ARG A 1029 -3.60 -27.71 48.99
C ARG A 1029 -4.23 -28.66 47.97
N THR A 1030 -4.54 -28.19 46.75
CA THR A 1030 -5.08 -29.06 45.70
C THR A 1030 -4.03 -30.07 45.25
N LEU A 1031 -2.82 -29.59 44.92
CA LEU A 1031 -1.69 -30.42 44.50
C LEU A 1031 -1.37 -31.52 45.53
N ASN A 1032 -1.45 -31.22 46.83
CA ASN A 1032 -1.23 -32.22 47.86
C ASN A 1032 -2.30 -33.33 47.85
N GLY A 1033 -3.56 -33.00 47.58
CA GLY A 1033 -4.64 -33.99 47.43
C GLY A 1033 -4.54 -34.80 46.14
N GLU A 1034 -4.09 -34.18 45.04
CA GLU A 1034 -3.79 -34.87 43.78
C GLU A 1034 -2.61 -35.86 43.97
N LEU A 1035 -1.55 -35.45 44.67
CA LEU A 1035 -0.41 -36.31 45.01
C LEU A 1035 -0.81 -37.50 45.91
N ASP A 1036 -1.67 -37.29 46.91
CA ASP A 1036 -2.19 -38.37 47.75
C ASP A 1036 -2.98 -39.41 46.92
N GLN A 1037 -3.78 -38.96 45.94
CA GLN A 1037 -4.48 -39.86 45.00
C GLN A 1037 -3.51 -40.59 44.06
N MET A 1038 -2.53 -39.89 43.49
CA MET A 1038 -1.49 -40.51 42.65
C MET A 1038 -0.68 -41.56 43.41
N HIS A 1039 -0.37 -41.33 44.69
CA HIS A 1039 0.30 -42.31 45.54
C HIS A 1039 -0.55 -43.58 45.69
N GLN A 1040 -1.86 -43.43 45.93
CA GLN A 1040 -2.77 -44.57 46.04
C GLN A 1040 -2.91 -45.35 44.71
N THR A 1041 -2.94 -44.66 43.56
CA THR A 1041 -2.95 -45.31 42.23
C THR A 1041 -1.60 -45.96 41.88
N ALA A 1042 -0.49 -45.44 42.41
CA ALA A 1042 0.84 -46.04 42.28
C ALA A 1042 0.96 -47.35 43.06
N GLU A 1043 0.43 -47.42 44.29
CA GLU A 1043 0.38 -48.65 45.09
C GLU A 1043 -0.47 -49.73 44.42
N ASP A 1044 -1.55 -49.34 43.75
CA ASP A 1044 -2.41 -50.21 42.94
C ASP A 1044 -1.74 -50.70 41.63
N GLY A 1045 -0.60 -50.14 41.24
CA GLY A 1045 0.14 -50.52 40.03
C GLY A 1045 -0.53 -50.13 38.70
N LYS A 1046 -1.48 -49.17 38.73
CA LYS A 1046 -2.35 -48.82 37.58
C LYS A 1046 -1.89 -47.59 36.79
N LEU A 1047 -0.80 -46.93 37.18
CA LEU A 1047 -0.30 -45.73 36.51
C LEU A 1047 0.19 -46.04 35.09
N VAL A 1048 -0.41 -45.39 34.09
CA VAL A 1048 0.02 -45.41 32.69
C VAL A 1048 0.66 -44.05 32.34
N PRO A 1049 1.82 -44.00 31.66
CA PRO A 1049 2.39 -42.72 31.23
C PRO A 1049 1.51 -42.08 30.14
N LEU A 1050 1.30 -40.76 30.24
CA LEU A 1050 0.51 -40.02 29.25
C LEU A 1050 1.15 -40.06 27.85
N PRO A 1051 0.36 -40.04 26.76
CA PRO A 1051 0.89 -39.99 25.39
C PRO A 1051 1.91 -38.88 25.19
N GLY A 1052 3.07 -39.23 24.62
CA GLY A 1052 4.18 -38.30 24.38
C GLY A 1052 5.13 -38.08 25.56
N GLN A 1053 4.82 -38.56 26.76
CA GLN A 1053 5.77 -38.52 27.88
C GLN A 1053 6.85 -39.60 27.73
N VAL A 1054 8.10 -39.19 27.71
CA VAL A 1054 9.29 -40.07 27.68
C VAL A 1054 10.20 -39.70 28.85
N PRO A 1055 10.83 -40.68 29.55
CA PRO A 1055 11.61 -40.41 30.77
C PRO A 1055 12.70 -39.34 30.61
N ALA A 1056 13.32 -39.25 29.43
CA ALA A 1056 14.33 -38.22 29.13
C ALA A 1056 13.74 -36.80 29.11
N ASN A 1057 12.56 -36.61 28.53
CA ASN A 1057 11.88 -35.31 28.47
C ASN A 1057 11.39 -34.91 29.87
N CYS A 1058 10.77 -35.83 30.60
CA CYS A 1058 10.30 -35.59 31.97
C CYS A 1058 11.45 -35.23 32.92
N ALA A 1059 12.61 -35.89 32.81
CA ALA A 1059 13.80 -35.56 33.60
C ALA A 1059 14.37 -34.17 33.25
N ALA A 1060 14.38 -33.79 31.97
CA ALA A 1060 14.81 -32.46 31.54
C ALA A 1060 13.85 -31.36 32.03
N GLN A 1061 12.54 -31.61 31.96
CA GLN A 1061 11.49 -30.72 32.44
C GLN A 1061 11.54 -30.55 33.97
N LEU A 1062 11.71 -31.63 34.73
CA LEU A 1062 11.91 -31.57 36.18
C LEU A 1062 13.15 -30.73 36.56
N GLY A 1063 14.22 -30.84 35.76
CA GLY A 1063 15.44 -30.04 35.94
C GLY A 1063 15.28 -28.55 35.57
N SER A 1064 14.31 -28.18 34.74
CA SER A 1064 14.00 -26.77 34.43
C SER A 1064 12.99 -26.18 35.41
N THR A 1065 11.93 -26.90 35.77
CA THR A 1065 10.93 -26.45 36.77
C THR A 1065 11.57 -26.29 38.14
N SER A 1066 12.44 -27.21 38.58
CA SER A 1066 13.18 -27.08 39.85
C SER A 1066 14.02 -25.79 39.93
N LYS A 1067 14.59 -25.32 38.81
CA LYS A 1067 15.28 -24.02 38.74
C LYS A 1067 14.29 -22.84 38.79
N GLY A 1068 13.11 -22.99 38.17
CA GLY A 1068 12.01 -22.02 38.24
C GLY A 1068 11.46 -21.83 39.66
N VAL A 1069 11.26 -22.93 40.39
CA VAL A 1069 10.90 -22.92 41.83
C VAL A 1069 11.98 -22.18 42.63
N GLY A 1070 13.27 -22.52 42.43
CA GLY A 1070 14.37 -21.83 43.13
C GLY A 1070 14.44 -20.33 42.86
N ALA A 1071 14.22 -19.91 41.61
CA ALA A 1071 14.21 -18.49 41.22
C ALA A 1071 13.00 -17.73 41.76
N SER A 1072 11.80 -18.31 41.69
CA SER A 1072 10.57 -17.71 42.21
C SER A 1072 10.58 -17.60 43.74
N MET A 1073 11.08 -18.63 44.45
CA MET A 1073 11.28 -18.56 45.91
C MET A 1073 12.27 -17.45 46.32
N ALA A 1074 13.35 -17.25 45.57
CA ALA A 1074 14.28 -16.14 45.83
C ALA A 1074 13.63 -14.77 45.58
N SER A 1075 12.77 -14.65 44.57
CA SER A 1075 11.95 -13.46 44.31
C SER A 1075 10.97 -13.21 45.45
N LEU A 1076 10.25 -14.25 45.90
CA LEU A 1076 9.29 -14.20 47.01
C LEU A 1076 9.93 -13.70 48.31
N LEU A 1077 11.07 -14.27 48.69
CA LEU A 1077 11.84 -13.83 49.87
C LEU A 1077 12.29 -12.37 49.74
N THR A 1078 12.68 -11.94 48.54
CA THR A 1078 13.13 -10.57 48.27
C THR A 1078 11.96 -9.57 48.35
N SER A 1079 10.81 -9.91 47.75
CA SER A 1079 9.60 -9.06 47.76
C SER A 1079 8.98 -8.95 49.16
N ALA A 1080 8.95 -10.06 49.92
CA ALA A 1080 8.52 -10.06 51.31
C ALA A 1080 9.43 -9.20 52.19
N ALA A 1081 10.76 -9.29 52.01
CA ALA A 1081 11.72 -8.45 52.73
C ALA A 1081 11.61 -6.96 52.40
N GLN A 1082 11.06 -6.60 51.23
CA GLN A 1082 10.79 -5.22 50.83
C GLN A 1082 9.42 -4.70 51.31
N GLY A 1083 8.58 -5.54 51.91
CA GLY A 1083 7.22 -5.17 52.35
C GLY A 1083 6.26 -4.88 51.18
N ASN A 1084 6.53 -5.40 50.00
CA ASN A 1084 5.73 -5.14 48.79
C ASN A 1084 4.71 -6.28 48.60
N GLU A 1085 3.52 -6.13 49.19
CA GLU A 1085 2.48 -7.17 49.21
C GLU A 1085 2.12 -7.67 47.80
N ASN A 1086 1.95 -6.76 46.83
CA ASN A 1086 1.64 -7.12 45.45
C ASN A 1086 2.73 -7.99 44.81
N HIS A 1087 4.01 -7.65 44.96
CA HIS A 1087 5.11 -8.46 44.39
C HIS A 1087 5.29 -9.78 45.15
N THR A 1088 4.94 -9.79 46.44
CA THR A 1088 4.93 -11.01 47.27
C THR A 1088 3.82 -11.96 46.83
N GLY A 1089 2.63 -11.46 46.50
CA GLY A 1089 1.53 -12.21 45.90
C GLY A 1089 1.91 -12.84 44.56
N ILE A 1090 2.42 -12.04 43.61
CA ILE A 1090 2.87 -12.52 42.29
C ILE A 1090 3.94 -13.61 42.44
N ALA A 1091 4.97 -13.38 43.28
CA ALA A 1091 6.04 -14.35 43.45
C ALA A 1091 5.56 -15.65 44.13
N ALA A 1092 4.63 -15.57 45.09
CA ALA A 1092 4.05 -16.76 45.73
C ALA A 1092 3.21 -17.59 44.74
N ARG A 1093 2.41 -16.92 43.92
CA ARG A 1093 1.65 -17.51 42.81
C ARG A 1093 2.58 -18.17 41.79
N ASP A 1094 3.66 -17.51 41.40
CA ASP A 1094 4.62 -18.04 40.42
C ASP A 1094 5.39 -19.25 40.97
N THR A 1095 5.71 -19.28 42.27
CA THR A 1095 6.22 -20.48 42.96
C THR A 1095 5.18 -21.60 42.95
N ALA A 1096 3.93 -21.31 43.32
CA ALA A 1096 2.86 -22.32 43.37
C ALA A 1096 2.45 -22.87 41.99
N ASN A 1097 2.67 -22.12 40.90
CA ASN A 1097 2.53 -22.61 39.51
C ASN A 1097 3.74 -23.42 39.02
N SER A 1098 4.90 -23.31 39.68
CA SER A 1098 6.15 -24.01 39.30
C SER A 1098 6.34 -25.34 40.05
N LEU A 1099 5.56 -25.55 41.12
CA LEU A 1099 5.45 -26.76 41.91
C LEU A 1099 4.39 -27.70 41.30
#